data_AF-H2C7T9-F1
#
_entry.id   AF-H2C7T9-F1
#
_cell.length_a   1.000
_cell.length_b   1.000
_cell.length_c   1.000
_cell.angle_alpha   90.00
_cell.angle_beta   90.00
_cell.angle_gamma   90.00
#
_symmetry.space_group_name_H-M   'P 1'
#
loop_
_entity.id
_entity.type
_entity.pdbx_description
1 polymer ?
#
loop_
_entity_poly.entity_id
_entity_poly.type
_entity_poly.pdbx_seq_one_letter_code
_entity_poly.pdbx_strand_id
1 'polypeptide(L)'
;MKRNLAILGLTFLLIGLSLPQVYYSTPVTPNVYVIAYGWGSPSSPVNAHAGYTDFPFYVEASQVDATIIGMSISVPSGSPFTVVGETSTGVTSTANGESLAIFYLTVSNTTSPGYYPVRVTVTYAVNIAAYTCVEGKTFTLQVPVYGVNFPTPVGVQWGVSTVQQAFVGEGLVPLTIQVANPSDHVEDNVVINVSLPKGVYSQGGQRYALFTASSIPAQGIQEVTQLVNVSQLSSPGSYTLNYTVSFMNYLGYHYYATNFNITSGNANVTFSSKVPLEISIYPKSPLQVYATQGRGTPSSVVSVILRLNSSVNYFVDSIVTQSSLSLAFTNFTPSSGYGQSTYNFTFDVSPTTAPGVYPINFQVSYQELGQTFQASVTTYIYVNYFNVSPTLSDPTWGSPQDQLIPTPGMTGVPLSFILANPFPYPISGVNVSLKLPSGISSPYTNFLVPSIQSFGSYQVSFNLNLASNLTPGYVTIPYTISFSSYYGTSVYHSKVAIYVYPSEEISLQYGNTTIYQGSQQSFPLVLINQGSTPVSSVSVRLTGQGISLVGMSNQTVNYLAAGENVTLLYQLYAPQGLGVGTYPLSLIVSYNYQGVTKTLEYTIPFNVIPSQQLVSVSVLPSVVYYGVPNNITVRVLDTAEVPLYNVQLRLFSQPSLYSISQNSVDLGTLYPGRAENIGLVMLPTVTSTSSLPLGLTVEYLLPGGSSQEEVYNFSLISTGLVKLVLQQPSALVSNGTVTVNGILNNFGTASANFVTVYVNGSPTYIGSVPPNSPTPFSYTFTPSQGGVQHVNIVVSYEDSLYQPHNITYQLAYTLTQTNLNQTHFLHHSRQNVLPILIYIVVVLVITSAIIYVLRRGKK
;
A
#
# COMPACT_ATOMS: atom_id res chain seq x y z
N MET A 1 -115.99 74.87 -15.97
CA MET A 1 -116.55 75.52 -14.75
C MET A 1 -116.62 77.03 -14.99
N LYS A 2 -117.74 77.67 -14.64
CA LYS A 2 -118.01 79.13 -14.54
C LYS A 2 -117.08 80.15 -15.28
N ARG A 3 -117.71 80.95 -16.18
CA ARG A 3 -117.53 82.43 -16.36
C ARG A 3 -116.18 82.95 -16.86
N ASN A 4 -116.03 84.13 -17.48
CA ASN A 4 -116.94 85.23 -17.90
C ASN A 4 -116.55 85.65 -19.36
N LEU A 5 -117.34 86.33 -20.20
CA LEU A 5 -117.82 87.73 -20.15
C LEU A 5 -116.66 88.77 -20.09
N ALA A 6 -116.65 89.90 -20.82
CA ALA A 6 -117.70 90.54 -21.64
C ALA A 6 -117.20 91.72 -22.53
N ILE A 7 -118.10 92.29 -23.37
CA ILE A 7 -118.28 93.77 -23.63
C ILE A 7 -117.21 94.51 -24.49
N LEU A 8 -117.49 95.52 -25.35
CA LEU A 8 -118.69 96.25 -25.85
C LEU A 8 -118.55 96.46 -27.40
N GLY A 9 -119.56 96.79 -28.22
CA GLY A 9 -120.12 98.14 -28.49
C GLY A 9 -119.42 98.87 -29.67
N LEU A 10 -120.04 99.65 -30.58
CA LEU A 10 -121.39 100.23 -30.73
C LEU A 10 -121.64 100.49 -32.26
N THR A 11 -122.69 99.97 -32.94
CA THR A 11 -124.04 100.55 -33.25
C THR A 11 -124.25 101.43 -34.51
N PHE A 12 -125.12 100.94 -35.42
CA PHE A 12 -126.06 101.67 -36.34
C PHE A 12 -125.45 102.67 -37.37
N LEU A 13 -126.10 103.13 -38.46
CA LEU A 13 -127.50 103.51 -38.83
C LEU A 13 -127.52 103.68 -40.40
N LEU A 14 -128.54 103.52 -41.28
CA LEU A 14 -129.97 103.10 -41.33
C LEU A 14 -130.37 102.76 -42.82
N ILE A 15 -131.61 102.25 -43.06
CA ILE A 15 -132.32 102.13 -44.37
C ILE A 15 -131.70 101.13 -45.40
N GLY A 16 -132.45 100.35 -46.21
CA GLY A 16 -133.90 100.16 -46.31
C GLY A 16 -134.44 100.18 -47.75
N LEU A 17 -134.18 99.14 -48.56
CA LEU A 17 -134.73 98.96 -49.92
C LEU A 17 -134.95 97.46 -50.23
N SER A 18 -136.03 97.14 -50.95
CA SER A 18 -136.43 95.77 -51.31
C SER A 18 -136.08 95.41 -52.75
N LEU A 19 -135.32 94.34 -52.96
CA LEU A 19 -134.97 93.75 -54.26
C LEU A 19 -135.08 92.21 -54.19
N PRO A 20 -135.21 91.48 -55.32
CA PRO A 20 -135.81 90.15 -55.35
C PRO A 20 -134.94 89.04 -54.76
N GLN A 21 -135.58 87.92 -54.39
CA GLN A 21 -134.87 86.72 -53.94
C GLN A 21 -134.02 86.12 -55.06
N VAL A 22 -132.72 86.02 -54.81
CA VAL A 22 -131.77 85.19 -55.55
C VAL A 22 -131.39 84.03 -54.63
N TYR A 23 -131.42 82.80 -55.15
CA TYR A 23 -130.93 81.63 -54.42
C TYR A 23 -129.41 81.69 -54.30
N TYR A 24 -128.89 81.97 -53.11
CA TYR A 24 -127.49 81.75 -52.78
C TYR A 24 -127.27 80.27 -52.46
N SER A 25 -126.68 79.52 -53.39
CA SER A 25 -126.00 78.28 -53.03
C SER A 25 -124.75 78.61 -52.22
N THR A 26 -124.57 77.95 -51.08
CA THR A 26 -123.31 77.99 -50.34
C THR A 26 -122.22 77.33 -51.20
N PRO A 27 -121.09 78.00 -51.51
CA PRO A 27 -120.00 77.34 -52.20
C PRO A 27 -119.43 76.24 -51.30
N VAL A 28 -119.23 75.05 -51.87
CA VAL A 28 -118.44 74.00 -51.22
C VAL A 28 -117.00 74.51 -51.14
N THR A 29 -116.45 74.61 -49.94
CA THR A 29 -115.04 74.94 -49.76
C THR A 29 -114.20 73.71 -50.08
N PRO A 30 -113.40 73.72 -51.16
CA PRO A 30 -112.60 72.56 -51.55
C PRO A 30 -111.55 72.27 -50.47
N ASN A 31 -111.29 70.98 -50.25
CA ASN A 31 -110.43 70.55 -49.15
C ASN A 31 -109.20 69.81 -49.68
N VAL A 32 -108.06 70.51 -49.64
CA VAL A 32 -106.73 69.96 -49.90
C VAL A 32 -106.01 69.66 -48.58
N TYR A 33 -105.27 68.56 -48.53
CA TYR A 33 -104.48 68.09 -47.38
C TYR A 33 -103.13 67.55 -47.85
N VAL A 34 -102.05 67.79 -47.10
CA VAL A 34 -100.86 66.93 -47.17
C VAL A 34 -101.12 65.69 -46.31
N ILE A 35 -100.93 64.51 -46.88
CA ILE A 35 -101.28 63.21 -46.29
C ILE A 35 -100.04 62.41 -45.85
N ALA A 36 -98.94 62.53 -46.59
CA ALA A 36 -97.66 61.91 -46.26
C ALA A 36 -96.50 62.77 -46.77
N TYR A 37 -95.33 62.61 -46.15
CA TYR A 37 -94.07 63.22 -46.58
C TYR A 37 -92.90 62.45 -45.97
N GLY A 38 -91.75 62.47 -46.62
CA GLY A 38 -90.57 61.73 -46.17
C GLY A 38 -89.38 61.89 -47.11
N TRP A 39 -88.26 61.26 -46.76
CA TRP A 39 -87.06 61.23 -47.60
C TRP A 39 -87.02 59.95 -48.44
N GLY A 40 -86.36 60.00 -49.60
CA GLY A 40 -86.39 58.90 -50.57
C GLY A 40 -87.64 58.98 -51.45
N SER A 41 -88.38 57.87 -51.56
CA SER A 41 -89.68 57.82 -52.25
C SER A 41 -90.76 57.21 -51.34
N PRO A 42 -92.07 57.37 -51.65
CA PRO A 42 -93.15 56.69 -50.92
C PRO A 42 -93.01 55.17 -50.89
N SER A 43 -92.42 54.59 -51.95
CA SER A 43 -92.14 53.15 -52.10
C SER A 43 -90.84 52.67 -51.45
N SER A 44 -89.95 53.60 -51.08
CA SER A 44 -88.62 53.32 -50.53
C SER A 44 -88.20 54.49 -49.63
N PRO A 45 -88.85 54.67 -48.47
CA PRO A 45 -88.54 55.75 -47.54
C PRO A 45 -87.15 55.55 -46.94
N VAL A 46 -86.43 56.65 -46.72
CA VAL A 46 -85.06 56.66 -46.22
C VAL A 46 -84.99 57.48 -44.92
N ASN A 47 -84.15 57.03 -43.97
CA ASN A 47 -83.77 57.86 -42.84
C ASN A 47 -82.67 58.85 -43.30
N ALA A 48 -83.01 60.13 -43.45
CA ALA A 48 -82.02 61.15 -43.79
C ALA A 48 -81.16 61.53 -42.59
N HIS A 49 -79.87 61.74 -42.85
CA HIS A 49 -78.87 62.08 -41.85
C HIS A 49 -78.23 63.44 -42.15
N ALA A 50 -77.52 64.00 -41.17
CA ALA A 50 -76.72 65.21 -41.36
C ALA A 50 -75.67 65.00 -42.47
N GLY A 51 -75.59 65.96 -43.40
CA GLY A 51 -74.65 65.91 -44.52
C GLY A 51 -75.18 65.26 -45.80
N TYR A 52 -76.43 64.76 -45.83
CA TYR A 52 -77.06 64.34 -47.10
C TYR A 52 -77.21 65.54 -48.05
N THR A 53 -76.67 65.42 -49.26
CA THR A 53 -76.69 66.46 -50.30
C THR A 53 -77.60 66.05 -51.45
N ASP A 54 -78.36 67.01 -51.97
CA ASP A 54 -79.23 66.83 -53.15
C ASP A 54 -80.13 65.57 -53.03
N PHE A 55 -80.74 65.40 -51.85
CA PHE A 55 -81.47 64.18 -51.51
C PHE A 55 -82.99 64.37 -51.69
N PRO A 56 -83.70 63.41 -52.32
CA PRO A 56 -85.13 63.56 -52.56
C PRO A 56 -85.93 63.56 -51.25
N PHE A 57 -86.84 64.51 -51.15
CA PHE A 57 -87.87 64.66 -50.13
C PHE A 57 -89.23 64.73 -50.83
N TYR A 58 -90.06 63.72 -50.61
CA TYR A 58 -91.38 63.60 -51.23
C TYR A 58 -92.47 64.21 -50.36
N VAL A 59 -93.51 64.71 -51.01
CA VAL A 59 -94.75 65.20 -50.38
C VAL A 59 -95.93 64.68 -51.18
N GLU A 60 -96.85 64.01 -50.50
CA GLU A 60 -98.10 63.52 -51.08
C GLU A 60 -99.27 64.34 -50.52
N ALA A 61 -100.12 64.80 -51.42
CA ALA A 61 -101.30 65.59 -51.11
C ALA A 61 -102.55 65.01 -51.76
N SER A 62 -103.67 65.11 -51.05
CA SER A 62 -104.98 64.64 -51.48
C SER A 62 -105.99 65.79 -51.47
N GLN A 63 -107.04 65.66 -52.28
CA GLN A 63 -107.95 66.74 -52.63
C GLN A 63 -109.40 66.26 -52.76
N VAL A 64 -110.33 67.09 -52.29
CA VAL A 64 -111.79 66.94 -52.49
C VAL A 64 -112.30 68.20 -53.18
N ASP A 65 -113.03 68.01 -54.28
CA ASP A 65 -113.62 69.05 -55.14
C ASP A 65 -112.64 70.10 -55.71
N ALA A 66 -111.37 69.69 -55.90
CA ALA A 66 -110.33 70.47 -56.56
C ALA A 66 -109.37 69.57 -57.36
N THR A 67 -108.55 70.18 -58.22
CA THR A 67 -107.44 69.52 -58.93
C THR A 67 -106.12 70.14 -58.46
N ILE A 68 -105.22 69.38 -57.83
CA ILE A 68 -103.88 69.88 -57.52
C ILE A 68 -103.09 70.00 -58.83
N ILE A 69 -102.41 71.13 -59.02
CA ILE A 69 -101.66 71.44 -60.26
C ILE A 69 -100.16 71.64 -60.02
N GLY A 70 -99.74 71.80 -58.76
CA GLY A 70 -98.33 71.89 -58.38
C GLY A 70 -98.14 72.03 -56.88
N MET A 71 -96.90 71.88 -56.42
CA MET A 71 -96.51 72.17 -55.04
C MET A 71 -95.25 73.02 -55.02
N SER A 72 -95.08 73.82 -53.98
CA SER A 72 -93.87 74.62 -53.73
C SER A 72 -93.38 74.45 -52.30
N ILE A 73 -92.05 74.42 -52.13
CA ILE A 73 -91.38 74.20 -50.85
C ILE A 73 -90.60 75.44 -50.43
N SER A 74 -90.63 75.74 -49.14
CA SER A 74 -89.89 76.85 -48.54
C SER A 74 -89.37 76.46 -47.16
N VAL A 75 -88.07 76.68 -46.95
CA VAL A 75 -87.38 76.42 -45.69
C VAL A 75 -87.34 77.71 -44.86
N PRO A 76 -87.67 77.69 -43.56
CA PRO A 76 -87.53 78.85 -42.69
C PRO A 76 -86.08 79.34 -42.59
N SER A 77 -85.87 80.63 -42.31
CA SER A 77 -84.54 81.15 -41.98
C SER A 77 -84.00 80.44 -40.73
N GLY A 78 -82.75 79.96 -40.78
CA GLY A 78 -82.15 79.12 -39.73
C GLY A 78 -82.50 77.62 -39.81
N SER A 79 -83.23 77.18 -40.83
CA SER A 79 -83.41 75.75 -41.13
C SER A 79 -82.06 75.05 -41.41
N PRO A 80 -81.87 73.78 -40.99
CA PRO A 80 -80.72 72.97 -41.40
C PRO A 80 -80.78 72.55 -42.88
N PHE A 81 -81.93 72.72 -43.54
CA PHE A 81 -82.16 72.33 -44.93
C PHE A 81 -81.97 73.50 -45.90
N THR A 82 -81.27 73.25 -47.01
CA THR A 82 -81.31 74.08 -48.22
C THR A 82 -82.02 73.34 -49.34
N VAL A 83 -82.86 74.04 -50.11
CA VAL A 83 -83.52 73.48 -51.31
C VAL A 83 -82.54 73.51 -52.47
N VAL A 84 -82.50 72.42 -53.24
CA VAL A 84 -81.68 72.29 -54.46
C VAL A 84 -82.61 72.31 -55.68
N GLY A 85 -82.22 73.02 -56.74
CA GLY A 85 -83.04 73.18 -57.94
C GLY A 85 -84.24 74.10 -57.75
N GLU A 86 -85.38 73.72 -58.33
CA GLU A 86 -86.60 74.53 -58.35
C GLU A 86 -87.40 74.40 -57.04
N THR A 87 -87.81 75.53 -56.45
CA THR A 87 -88.64 75.57 -55.24
C THR A 87 -90.12 75.28 -55.50
N SER A 88 -90.51 75.03 -56.75
CA SER A 88 -91.88 74.71 -57.18
C SER A 88 -91.85 73.68 -58.29
N THR A 89 -92.67 72.64 -58.20
CA THR A 89 -92.74 71.56 -59.19
C THR A 89 -94.19 71.16 -59.49
N GLY A 90 -94.41 70.59 -60.67
CA GLY A 90 -95.67 69.94 -61.03
C GLY A 90 -95.89 68.66 -60.23
N VAL A 91 -97.15 68.21 -60.15
CA VAL A 91 -97.48 66.95 -59.46
C VAL A 91 -97.65 65.79 -60.43
N THR A 92 -97.26 64.59 -59.99
CA THR A 92 -97.58 63.31 -60.64
C THR A 92 -98.63 62.55 -59.83
N SER A 93 -99.40 61.68 -60.47
CA SER A 93 -100.42 60.87 -59.79
C SER A 93 -99.80 59.64 -59.11
N THR A 94 -100.08 59.43 -57.82
CA THR A 94 -99.80 58.14 -57.14
C THR A 94 -100.71 57.04 -57.68
N ALA A 95 -100.39 55.78 -57.37
CA ALA A 95 -101.24 54.63 -57.72
C ALA A 95 -102.65 54.68 -57.08
N ASN A 96 -102.84 55.51 -56.04
CA ASN A 96 -104.12 55.71 -55.35
C ASN A 96 -104.92 56.91 -55.90
N GLY A 97 -104.37 57.69 -56.85
CA GLY A 97 -104.97 58.92 -57.37
C GLY A 97 -104.64 60.20 -56.59
N GLU A 98 -103.67 60.14 -55.68
CA GLU A 98 -103.18 61.30 -54.92
C GLU A 98 -102.10 62.05 -55.71
N SER A 99 -101.74 63.25 -55.29
CA SER A 99 -100.76 64.11 -55.97
C SER A 99 -99.40 64.05 -55.27
N LEU A 100 -98.37 63.59 -55.98
CA LEU A 100 -96.99 63.48 -55.52
C LEU A 100 -96.13 64.63 -56.06
N ALA A 101 -95.38 65.28 -55.18
CA ALA A 101 -94.28 66.18 -55.54
C ALA A 101 -92.97 65.65 -54.92
N ILE A 102 -91.85 65.82 -55.61
CA ILE A 102 -90.51 65.52 -55.10
C ILE A 102 -89.69 66.80 -55.17
N PHE A 103 -89.11 67.18 -54.04
CA PHE A 103 -88.17 68.28 -53.90
C PHE A 103 -86.81 67.70 -53.53
N TYR A 104 -85.71 68.35 -53.93
CA TYR A 104 -84.38 67.95 -53.50
C TYR A 104 -83.91 68.88 -52.39
N LEU A 105 -83.49 68.30 -51.26
CA LEU A 105 -83.03 69.04 -50.09
C LEU A 105 -81.63 68.56 -49.69
N THR A 106 -80.78 69.50 -49.27
CA THR A 106 -79.51 69.22 -48.62
C THR A 106 -79.64 69.46 -47.12
N VAL A 107 -79.20 68.51 -46.30
CA VAL A 107 -79.16 68.59 -44.83
C VAL A 107 -77.76 69.03 -44.40
N SER A 108 -77.64 70.11 -43.62
CA SER A 108 -76.34 70.57 -43.10
C SER A 108 -75.60 69.45 -42.35
N ASN A 109 -74.28 69.37 -42.52
CA ASN A 109 -73.42 68.36 -41.88
C ASN A 109 -73.29 68.56 -40.35
N THR A 110 -73.67 69.72 -39.82
CA THR A 110 -73.73 70.00 -38.37
C THR A 110 -75.12 69.82 -37.76
N THR A 111 -76.08 69.26 -38.50
CA THR A 111 -77.45 69.07 -38.02
C THR A 111 -77.51 68.01 -36.93
N SER A 112 -78.13 68.31 -35.79
CA SER A 112 -78.40 67.31 -34.75
C SER A 112 -79.63 66.48 -35.13
N PRO A 113 -79.73 65.21 -34.70
CA PRO A 113 -80.97 64.43 -34.88
C PRO A 113 -82.17 65.13 -34.22
N GLY A 114 -83.30 65.19 -34.92
CA GLY A 114 -84.47 65.94 -34.48
C GLY A 114 -85.50 66.17 -35.59
N TYR A 115 -86.54 66.94 -35.28
CA TYR A 115 -87.59 67.34 -36.23
C TYR A 115 -87.49 68.82 -36.54
N TYR A 116 -87.57 69.18 -37.83
CA TYR A 116 -87.32 70.53 -38.31
C TYR A 116 -88.47 71.03 -39.22
N PRO A 117 -88.97 72.26 -39.02
CA PRO A 117 -90.14 72.74 -39.74
C PRO A 117 -89.81 73.14 -41.19
N VAL A 118 -90.56 72.60 -42.14
CA VAL A 118 -90.51 72.97 -43.57
C VAL A 118 -91.92 73.35 -44.03
N ARG A 119 -92.05 74.40 -44.86
CA ARG A 119 -93.35 74.87 -45.36
C ARG A 119 -93.58 74.42 -46.80
N VAL A 120 -94.71 73.78 -47.04
CA VAL A 120 -95.13 73.37 -48.40
C VAL A 120 -96.46 74.04 -48.74
N THR A 121 -96.51 74.77 -49.84
CA THR A 121 -97.74 75.34 -50.38
C THR A 121 -98.21 74.50 -51.55
N VAL A 122 -99.36 73.86 -51.38
CA VAL A 122 -100.03 73.07 -52.43
C VAL A 122 -100.92 74.01 -53.24
N THR A 123 -100.70 74.05 -54.55
CA THR A 123 -101.44 74.91 -55.50
C THR A 123 -102.48 74.07 -56.22
N TYR A 124 -103.74 74.50 -56.18
CA TYR A 124 -104.88 73.75 -56.73
C TYR A 124 -105.84 74.63 -57.51
N ALA A 125 -106.50 74.02 -58.48
CA ALA A 125 -107.52 74.61 -59.33
C ALA A 125 -108.92 74.17 -58.89
N VAL A 126 -109.89 75.09 -58.94
CA VAL A 126 -111.29 74.91 -58.52
C VAL A 126 -112.18 75.46 -59.62
N ASN A 127 -113.14 74.68 -60.10
CA ASN A 127 -114.07 75.13 -61.15
C ASN A 127 -115.34 75.70 -60.51
N ILE A 128 -115.51 77.02 -60.61
CA ILE A 128 -116.67 77.76 -60.08
C ILE A 128 -117.47 78.30 -61.27
N ALA A 129 -118.58 77.62 -61.56
CA ALA A 129 -119.40 77.84 -62.76
C ALA A 129 -118.57 77.76 -64.07
N ALA A 130 -118.27 78.90 -64.70
CA ALA A 130 -117.52 78.98 -65.96
C ALA A 130 -116.05 79.41 -65.79
N TYR A 131 -115.56 79.55 -64.56
CA TYR A 131 -114.21 80.01 -64.25
C TYR A 131 -113.41 78.96 -63.48
N THR A 132 -112.15 78.75 -63.86
CA THR A 132 -111.18 77.98 -63.08
C THR A 132 -110.38 78.93 -62.21
N CYS A 133 -110.66 78.93 -60.91
CA CYS A 133 -109.89 79.68 -59.91
C CYS A 133 -108.68 78.87 -59.47
N VAL A 134 -107.54 79.53 -59.21
CA VAL A 134 -106.33 78.90 -58.68
C VAL A 134 -106.03 79.46 -57.29
N GLU A 135 -105.88 78.58 -56.32
CA GLU A 135 -105.61 78.89 -54.92
C GLU A 135 -104.35 78.13 -54.42
N GLY A 136 -103.81 78.56 -53.29
CA GLY A 136 -102.65 77.93 -52.64
C GLY A 136 -102.83 77.80 -51.13
N LYS A 137 -102.59 76.61 -50.58
CA LYS A 137 -102.74 76.29 -49.15
C LYS A 137 -101.41 75.82 -48.58
N THR A 138 -100.90 76.54 -47.58
CA THR A 138 -99.60 76.25 -46.94
C THR A 138 -99.74 75.37 -45.71
N PHE A 139 -98.93 74.32 -45.65
CA PHE A 139 -98.76 73.40 -44.53
C PHE A 139 -97.36 73.56 -43.93
N THR A 140 -97.19 73.30 -42.64
CA THR A 140 -95.87 73.20 -42.00
C THR A 140 -95.64 71.75 -41.60
N LEU A 141 -94.69 71.10 -42.28
CA LEU A 141 -94.30 69.71 -42.09
C LEU A 141 -93.15 69.64 -41.08
N GLN A 142 -93.09 68.60 -40.26
CA GLN A 142 -92.02 68.38 -39.29
C GLN A 142 -91.08 67.30 -39.83
N VAL A 143 -90.06 67.74 -40.57
CA VAL A 143 -89.17 66.85 -41.33
C VAL A 143 -88.13 66.25 -40.37
N PRO A 144 -88.06 64.91 -40.24
CA PRO A 144 -87.07 64.28 -39.37
C PRO A 144 -85.68 64.29 -39.98
N VAL A 145 -84.66 64.42 -39.13
CA VAL A 145 -83.26 64.07 -39.38
C VAL A 145 -82.88 63.05 -38.32
N TYR A 146 -82.39 61.89 -38.75
CA TYR A 146 -82.15 60.73 -37.90
C TYR A 146 -80.70 60.67 -37.42
N GLY A 147 -80.49 60.05 -36.25
CA GLY A 147 -79.15 59.67 -35.80
C GLY A 147 -78.55 58.62 -36.72
N VAL A 148 -77.24 58.70 -36.93
CA VAL A 148 -76.48 57.71 -37.68
C VAL A 148 -76.26 56.50 -36.77
N ASN A 149 -76.71 55.32 -37.21
CA ASN A 149 -76.25 54.06 -36.63
C ASN A 149 -74.80 53.86 -37.05
N PHE A 150 -73.93 53.48 -36.12
CA PHE A 150 -72.50 53.26 -36.36
C PHE A 150 -72.13 51.80 -36.10
N PRO A 151 -71.16 51.23 -36.83
CA PRO A 151 -70.57 49.95 -36.46
C PRO A 151 -69.98 50.04 -35.06
N THR A 152 -70.36 49.09 -34.19
CA THR A 152 -69.96 49.07 -32.78
C THR A 152 -68.99 47.92 -32.52
N PRO A 153 -67.78 48.18 -31.98
CA PRO A 153 -66.96 47.12 -31.40
C PRO A 153 -67.67 46.54 -30.17
N VAL A 154 -67.95 45.23 -30.18
CA VAL A 154 -68.70 44.53 -29.13
C VAL A 154 -67.83 43.57 -28.31
N GLY A 155 -66.62 43.26 -28.78
CA GLY A 155 -65.67 42.40 -28.07
C GLY A 155 -64.24 42.55 -28.61
N VAL A 156 -63.26 42.22 -27.77
CA VAL A 156 -61.84 42.15 -28.13
C VAL A 156 -61.19 40.94 -27.47
N GLN A 157 -60.31 40.24 -28.18
CA GLN A 157 -59.58 39.09 -27.67
C GLN A 157 -58.19 38.98 -28.30
N TRP A 158 -57.21 38.46 -27.54
CA TRP A 158 -55.99 37.90 -28.12
C TRP A 158 -56.31 36.58 -28.80
N GLY A 159 -55.69 36.31 -29.96
CA GLY A 159 -56.01 35.16 -30.80
C GLY A 159 -56.75 35.54 -32.09
N VAL A 160 -57.13 34.52 -32.87
CA VAL A 160 -57.80 34.64 -34.18
C VAL A 160 -59.20 33.99 -34.17
N SER A 161 -59.50 33.17 -33.16
CA SER A 161 -60.78 32.46 -33.00
C SER A 161 -60.86 31.78 -31.62
N THR A 162 -59.73 31.27 -31.12
CA THR A 162 -59.55 30.85 -29.73
C THR A 162 -58.87 31.96 -28.92
N VAL A 163 -59.30 32.13 -27.66
CA VAL A 163 -58.68 33.08 -26.73
C VAL A 163 -57.25 32.66 -26.41
N GLN A 164 -56.31 33.55 -26.69
CA GLN A 164 -54.90 33.44 -26.29
C GLN A 164 -54.60 34.36 -25.09
N GLN A 165 -53.39 34.31 -24.56
CA GLN A 165 -52.88 35.25 -23.58
C GLN A 165 -51.61 35.89 -24.13
N ALA A 166 -51.50 37.21 -24.05
CA ALA A 166 -50.30 37.92 -24.44
C ALA A 166 -49.34 38.13 -23.26
N PHE A 167 -48.04 37.94 -23.47
CA PHE A 167 -47.00 38.12 -22.47
C PHE A 167 -46.08 39.31 -22.76
N VAL A 168 -45.53 39.93 -21.70
CA VAL A 168 -44.55 41.01 -21.84
C VAL A 168 -43.32 40.55 -22.64
N GLY A 169 -43.12 41.11 -23.83
CA GLY A 169 -42.01 40.73 -24.70
C GLY A 169 -42.21 39.38 -25.41
N GLU A 170 -43.44 39.04 -25.78
CA GLU A 170 -43.77 37.90 -26.64
C GLU A 170 -43.42 38.15 -28.12
N GLY A 171 -43.61 39.38 -28.62
CA GLY A 171 -43.46 39.70 -30.04
C GLY A 171 -44.83 39.87 -30.73
N LEU A 172 -44.95 39.38 -31.97
CA LEU A 172 -46.19 39.53 -32.76
C LEU A 172 -47.29 38.57 -32.27
N VAL A 173 -48.30 39.12 -31.62
CA VAL A 173 -49.50 38.41 -31.15
C VAL A 173 -50.71 38.88 -31.97
N PRO A 174 -51.61 37.99 -32.43
CA PRO A 174 -52.87 38.38 -33.04
C PRO A 174 -53.82 39.00 -32.00
N LEU A 175 -54.38 40.16 -32.34
CA LEU A 175 -55.45 40.83 -31.62
C LEU A 175 -56.67 40.84 -32.54
N THR A 176 -57.83 40.40 -32.06
CA THR A 176 -59.08 40.32 -32.82
C THR A 176 -60.18 41.15 -32.16
N ILE A 177 -60.96 41.84 -32.97
CA ILE A 177 -62.11 42.66 -32.55
C ILE A 177 -63.36 42.15 -33.24
N GLN A 178 -64.44 41.99 -32.47
CA GLN A 178 -65.79 41.70 -32.96
C GLN A 178 -66.52 43.02 -33.19
N VAL A 179 -67.08 43.20 -34.38
CA VAL A 179 -67.73 44.44 -34.82
C VAL A 179 -69.15 44.13 -35.25
N ALA A 180 -70.14 44.73 -34.58
CA ALA A 180 -71.55 44.60 -34.93
C ALA A 180 -72.02 45.82 -35.75
N ASN A 181 -72.69 45.58 -36.87
CA ASN A 181 -73.47 46.58 -37.61
C ASN A 181 -74.90 46.59 -37.04
N PRO A 182 -75.34 47.65 -36.34
CA PRO A 182 -76.68 47.73 -35.74
C PRO A 182 -77.74 48.30 -36.68
N SER A 183 -77.44 48.49 -37.97
CA SER A 183 -78.35 49.01 -38.99
C SER A 183 -79.00 47.90 -39.82
N ASP A 184 -80.13 48.22 -40.43
CA ASP A 184 -80.89 47.32 -41.31
C ASP A 184 -80.34 47.29 -42.76
N HIS A 185 -79.15 47.86 -42.97
CA HIS A 185 -78.47 47.96 -44.26
C HIS A 185 -76.99 47.54 -44.14
N VAL A 186 -76.30 47.38 -45.27
CA VAL A 186 -74.86 47.08 -45.26
C VAL A 186 -74.04 48.32 -44.87
N GLU A 187 -73.01 48.11 -44.06
CA GLU A 187 -71.99 49.11 -43.73
C GLU A 187 -70.69 48.70 -44.43
N ASP A 188 -70.21 49.52 -45.37
CA ASP A 188 -69.03 49.26 -46.19
C ASP A 188 -67.81 50.02 -45.67
N ASN A 189 -66.61 49.54 -45.99
CA ASN A 189 -65.33 50.16 -45.62
C ASN A 189 -65.23 50.52 -44.12
N VAL A 190 -65.66 49.60 -43.25
CA VAL A 190 -65.64 49.80 -41.80
C VAL A 190 -64.18 49.73 -41.30
N VAL A 191 -63.69 50.82 -40.74
CA VAL A 191 -62.35 50.95 -40.17
C VAL A 191 -62.43 51.34 -38.70
N ILE A 192 -61.88 50.50 -37.83
CA ILE A 192 -61.68 50.82 -36.41
C ILE A 192 -60.20 51.12 -36.20
N ASN A 193 -59.89 52.33 -35.77
CA ASN A 193 -58.55 52.72 -35.35
C ASN A 193 -58.46 52.65 -33.82
N VAL A 194 -57.64 51.74 -33.30
CA VAL A 194 -57.53 51.45 -31.85
C VAL A 194 -56.18 51.91 -31.32
N SER A 195 -56.20 52.74 -30.27
CA SER A 195 -55.01 53.16 -29.54
C SER A 195 -54.50 52.02 -28.67
N LEU A 196 -53.23 51.65 -28.85
CA LEU A 196 -52.59 50.53 -28.15
C LEU A 196 -51.94 51.00 -26.82
N PRO A 197 -51.92 50.16 -25.78
CA PRO A 197 -51.29 50.50 -24.51
C PRO A 197 -49.77 50.61 -24.64
N LYS A 198 -49.12 51.30 -23.69
CA LYS A 198 -47.66 51.50 -23.67
C LYS A 198 -46.93 50.15 -23.78
N GLY A 199 -46.10 50.01 -24.80
CA GLY A 199 -45.30 48.81 -25.06
C GLY A 199 -45.97 47.79 -25.99
N VAL A 200 -47.21 48.02 -26.41
CA VAL A 200 -47.85 47.32 -27.53
C VAL A 200 -47.86 48.26 -28.74
N TYR A 201 -47.50 47.71 -29.90
CA TYR A 201 -47.39 48.45 -31.17
C TYR A 201 -48.04 47.66 -32.30
N SER A 202 -48.52 48.29 -33.36
CA SER A 202 -48.88 47.53 -34.58
C SER A 202 -47.64 46.97 -35.26
N GLN A 203 -47.81 46.06 -36.22
CA GLN A 203 -46.71 45.52 -37.04
C GLN A 203 -45.84 46.62 -37.70
N GLY A 204 -46.44 47.78 -38.02
CA GLY A 204 -45.73 48.98 -38.52
C GLY A 204 -45.13 49.89 -37.45
N GLY A 205 -45.00 49.44 -36.20
CA GLY A 205 -44.38 50.16 -35.09
C GLY A 205 -45.19 51.31 -34.49
N GLN A 206 -46.46 51.50 -34.90
CA GLN A 206 -47.29 52.60 -34.43
C GLN A 206 -47.96 52.27 -33.09
N ARG A 207 -48.30 53.29 -32.30
CA ARG A 207 -49.11 53.16 -31.06
C ARG A 207 -50.61 52.98 -31.32
N TYR A 208 -50.98 52.59 -32.54
CA TYR A 208 -52.35 52.29 -32.93
C TYR A 208 -52.36 51.15 -33.95
N ALA A 209 -53.49 50.45 -34.04
CA ALA A 209 -53.77 49.41 -35.03
C ALA A 209 -55.07 49.74 -35.79
N LEU A 210 -55.09 49.44 -37.09
CA LEU A 210 -56.23 49.67 -37.99
C LEU A 210 -56.88 48.33 -38.30
N PHE A 211 -58.14 48.17 -37.93
CA PHE A 211 -58.95 46.98 -38.17
C PHE A 211 -59.96 47.32 -39.26
N THR A 212 -59.82 46.70 -40.44
CA THR A 212 -60.65 46.96 -41.62
C THR A 212 -61.57 45.78 -41.94
N ALA A 213 -62.88 45.99 -41.99
CA ALA A 213 -63.83 45.08 -42.63
C ALA A 213 -64.32 45.73 -43.94
N SER A 214 -64.21 45.01 -45.06
CA SER A 214 -64.62 45.53 -46.38
C SER A 214 -66.11 45.85 -46.42
N SER A 215 -66.93 45.01 -45.78
CA SER A 215 -68.34 45.24 -45.52
C SER A 215 -68.79 44.44 -44.29
N ILE A 216 -69.87 44.87 -43.63
CA ILE A 216 -70.55 44.15 -42.55
C ILE A 216 -72.05 44.08 -42.89
N PRO A 217 -72.66 42.88 -42.98
CA PRO A 217 -74.08 42.72 -43.26
C PRO A 217 -74.99 43.41 -42.22
N ALA A 218 -76.20 43.78 -42.65
CA ALA A 218 -77.26 44.31 -41.79
C ALA A 218 -77.50 43.42 -40.56
N GLN A 219 -77.56 44.01 -39.37
CA GLN A 219 -77.66 43.32 -38.08
C GLN A 219 -76.60 42.20 -37.85
N GLY A 220 -75.48 42.25 -38.58
CA GLY A 220 -74.43 41.24 -38.59
C GLY A 220 -73.25 41.56 -37.67
N ILE A 221 -72.44 40.54 -37.37
CA ILE A 221 -71.17 40.67 -36.64
C ILE A 221 -70.03 40.15 -37.52
N GLN A 222 -68.93 40.92 -37.60
CA GLN A 222 -67.70 40.53 -38.29
C GLN A 222 -66.52 40.54 -37.32
N GLU A 223 -65.67 39.50 -37.37
CA GLU A 223 -64.37 39.49 -36.70
C GLU A 223 -63.29 40.07 -37.59
N VAL A 224 -62.43 40.91 -37.03
CA VAL A 224 -61.27 41.51 -37.72
C VAL A 224 -60.03 41.36 -36.86
N THR A 225 -58.97 40.79 -37.44
CA THR A 225 -57.70 40.51 -36.75
C THR A 225 -56.57 41.40 -37.26
N GLN A 226 -55.65 41.78 -36.37
CA GLN A 226 -54.38 42.45 -36.68
C GLN A 226 -53.24 41.85 -35.84
N LEU A 227 -52.03 41.81 -36.40
CA LEU A 227 -50.82 41.46 -35.64
C LEU A 227 -50.27 42.71 -34.93
N VAL A 228 -50.10 42.60 -33.61
CA VAL A 228 -49.50 43.65 -32.78
C VAL A 228 -48.30 43.10 -32.01
N ASN A 229 -47.23 43.89 -31.94
CA ASN A 229 -45.99 43.58 -31.24
C ASN A 229 -46.10 43.95 -29.75
N VAL A 230 -46.20 42.93 -28.89
CA VAL A 230 -46.18 43.05 -27.43
C VAL A 230 -44.72 43.02 -26.96
N SER A 231 -44.12 44.20 -26.83
CA SER A 231 -42.69 44.36 -26.54
C SER A 231 -42.36 44.23 -25.04
N GLN A 232 -41.06 44.13 -24.73
CA GLN A 232 -40.53 44.16 -23.36
C GLN A 232 -40.79 45.49 -22.62
N LEU A 233 -41.27 46.54 -23.31
CA LEU A 233 -41.64 47.83 -22.71
C LEU A 233 -43.10 47.86 -22.21
N SER A 234 -43.86 46.79 -22.44
CA SER A 234 -45.19 46.61 -21.85
C SER A 234 -45.09 46.24 -20.37
N SER A 235 -46.15 46.49 -19.61
CA SER A 235 -46.23 46.09 -18.20
C SER A 235 -47.34 45.05 -18.03
N PRO A 236 -47.23 44.14 -17.05
CA PRO A 236 -48.33 43.24 -16.73
C PRO A 236 -49.54 44.03 -16.20
N GLY A 237 -50.75 43.61 -16.58
CA GLY A 237 -52.00 44.24 -16.15
C GLY A 237 -53.08 44.26 -17.23
N SER A 238 -54.24 44.81 -16.88
CA SER A 238 -55.39 44.98 -17.77
C SER A 238 -55.48 46.43 -18.28
N TYR A 239 -55.88 46.59 -19.54
CA TYR A 239 -55.87 47.86 -20.27
C TYR A 239 -57.18 48.05 -21.04
N THR A 240 -57.90 49.14 -20.75
CA THR A 240 -59.04 49.60 -21.55
C THR A 240 -58.54 50.34 -22.80
N LEU A 241 -59.13 50.07 -23.97
CA LEU A 241 -58.70 50.58 -25.27
C LEU A 241 -59.60 51.73 -25.77
N ASN A 242 -58.95 52.81 -26.20
CA ASN A 242 -59.61 53.94 -26.88
C ASN A 242 -59.66 53.67 -28.38
N TYR A 243 -60.80 53.92 -29.03
CA TYR A 243 -60.99 53.67 -30.45
C TYR A 243 -61.82 54.74 -31.17
N THR A 244 -61.63 54.80 -32.49
CA THR A 244 -62.42 55.63 -33.42
C THR A 244 -62.91 54.75 -34.57
N VAL A 245 -64.18 54.85 -34.94
CA VAL A 245 -64.78 54.11 -36.05
C VAL A 245 -65.09 55.05 -37.19
N SER A 246 -64.75 54.66 -38.42
CA SER A 246 -65.28 55.26 -39.65
C SER A 246 -65.85 54.20 -40.56
N PHE A 247 -66.88 54.54 -41.33
CA PHE A 247 -67.47 53.66 -42.33
C PHE A 247 -68.12 54.45 -43.46
N MET A 248 -68.58 53.74 -44.49
CA MET A 248 -69.41 54.24 -45.58
C MET A 248 -70.78 53.55 -45.50
N ASN A 249 -71.88 54.30 -45.47
CA ASN A 249 -73.21 53.67 -45.50
C ASN A 249 -73.58 53.17 -46.91
N TYR A 250 -74.63 52.37 -46.99
CA TYR A 250 -75.24 51.85 -48.23
C TYR A 250 -75.63 52.90 -49.31
N LEU A 251 -75.52 54.20 -49.02
CA LEU A 251 -75.76 55.31 -49.96
C LEU A 251 -74.47 56.08 -50.31
N GLY A 252 -73.29 55.59 -49.90
CA GLY A 252 -71.99 56.19 -50.19
C GLY A 252 -71.55 57.32 -49.24
N TYR A 253 -72.31 57.61 -48.18
CA TYR A 253 -71.95 58.67 -47.22
C TYR A 253 -70.97 58.17 -46.16
N HIS A 254 -69.89 58.92 -45.94
CA HIS A 254 -68.85 58.62 -44.97
C HIS A 254 -69.15 59.22 -43.59
N TYR A 255 -68.94 58.42 -42.54
CA TYR A 255 -69.13 58.83 -41.15
C TYR A 255 -67.94 58.49 -40.26
N TYR A 256 -67.82 59.18 -39.13
CA TYR A 256 -66.74 59.02 -38.15
C TYR A 256 -67.23 59.30 -36.71
N ALA A 257 -66.90 58.42 -35.77
CA ALA A 257 -67.23 58.54 -34.34
C ALA A 257 -66.13 58.01 -33.40
N THR A 258 -66.12 58.45 -32.14
CA THR A 258 -65.09 58.08 -31.14
C THR A 258 -65.69 57.67 -29.78
N ASN A 259 -65.06 56.70 -29.08
CA ASN A 259 -65.49 56.30 -27.73
C ASN A 259 -64.92 57.21 -26.61
N PHE A 260 -63.88 57.99 -26.91
CA PHE A 260 -63.26 58.95 -26.02
C PHE A 260 -63.56 60.41 -26.42
N ASN A 261 -63.47 61.33 -25.46
CA ASN A 261 -63.74 62.74 -25.68
C ASN A 261 -62.54 63.38 -26.40
N ILE A 262 -62.77 63.94 -27.59
CA ILE A 262 -61.79 64.76 -28.32
C ILE A 262 -61.97 66.22 -27.93
N THR A 263 -60.88 66.89 -27.52
CA THR A 263 -60.86 68.33 -27.21
C THR A 263 -60.52 69.23 -28.40
N SER A 264 -60.12 68.66 -29.54
CA SER A 264 -59.88 69.39 -30.79
C SER A 264 -59.94 68.47 -32.02
N GLY A 265 -60.91 68.66 -32.90
CA GLY A 265 -61.02 67.93 -34.19
C GLY A 265 -62.47 67.67 -34.61
N ASN A 266 -62.69 67.48 -35.91
CA ASN A 266 -64.01 67.28 -36.52
C ASN A 266 -64.54 65.84 -36.32
N ALA A 267 -64.81 65.45 -35.07
CA ALA A 267 -65.60 64.28 -34.78
C ALA A 267 -67.10 64.63 -34.91
N ASN A 268 -67.80 64.07 -35.89
CA ASN A 268 -69.22 64.40 -36.13
C ASN A 268 -70.13 63.89 -35.00
N VAL A 269 -69.79 62.76 -34.36
CA VAL A 269 -70.56 62.14 -33.28
C VAL A 269 -69.62 61.48 -32.26
N THR A 270 -69.95 61.52 -30.96
CA THR A 270 -69.41 60.62 -29.93
C THR A 270 -70.44 59.55 -29.58
N PHE A 271 -70.01 58.30 -29.35
CA PHE A 271 -70.95 57.21 -29.07
C PHE A 271 -71.80 57.47 -27.81
N SER A 272 -73.13 57.38 -27.95
CA SER A 272 -74.11 57.51 -26.86
C SER A 272 -73.93 56.46 -25.76
N SER A 273 -73.47 55.26 -26.13
CA SER A 273 -73.08 54.18 -25.23
C SER A 273 -71.62 53.81 -25.51
N LYS A 274 -70.78 53.85 -24.46
CA LYS A 274 -69.35 53.51 -24.58
C LYS A 274 -69.15 52.04 -24.23
N VAL A 275 -68.78 51.23 -25.22
CA VAL A 275 -68.34 49.84 -24.96
C VAL A 275 -66.87 49.88 -24.53
N PRO A 276 -66.51 49.39 -23.33
CA PRO A 276 -65.13 49.21 -22.94
C PRO A 276 -64.56 47.96 -23.64
N LEU A 277 -63.52 48.15 -24.46
CA LEU A 277 -62.71 47.05 -24.97
C LEU A 277 -61.53 46.86 -24.01
N GLU A 278 -61.40 45.70 -23.37
CA GLU A 278 -60.34 45.44 -22.38
C GLU A 278 -59.45 44.26 -22.78
N ILE A 279 -58.13 44.44 -22.67
CA ILE A 279 -57.14 43.40 -22.91
C ILE A 279 -56.22 43.25 -21.70
N SER A 280 -55.74 42.04 -21.42
CA SER A 280 -54.76 41.78 -20.35
C SER A 280 -53.43 41.31 -20.91
N ILE A 281 -52.33 41.82 -20.34
CA ILE A 281 -50.95 41.40 -20.64
C ILE A 281 -50.39 40.73 -19.38
N TYR A 282 -49.85 39.52 -19.54
CA TYR A 282 -49.35 38.69 -18.45
C TYR A 282 -47.82 38.84 -18.28
N PRO A 283 -47.28 38.65 -17.06
CA PRO A 283 -45.84 38.67 -16.86
C PRO A 283 -45.20 37.47 -17.55
N LYS A 284 -44.16 37.72 -18.35
CA LYS A 284 -43.32 36.65 -18.91
C LYS A 284 -42.41 36.11 -17.80
N SER A 285 -42.93 35.18 -17.02
CA SER A 285 -42.28 34.54 -15.86
C SER A 285 -41.81 33.11 -16.22
N PRO A 286 -40.80 32.92 -17.09
CA PRO A 286 -40.36 31.57 -17.45
C PRO A 286 -39.93 30.80 -16.21
N LEU A 287 -40.40 29.55 -16.09
CA LEU A 287 -40.02 28.63 -15.03
C LEU A 287 -38.49 28.54 -14.93
N GLN A 288 -37.93 28.99 -13.82
CA GLN A 288 -36.48 29.02 -13.62
C GLN A 288 -36.00 27.61 -13.27
N VAL A 289 -35.15 27.05 -14.12
CA VAL A 289 -34.62 25.69 -13.97
C VAL A 289 -33.15 25.75 -13.57
N TYR A 290 -32.81 25.16 -12.42
CA TYR A 290 -31.45 25.06 -11.90
C TYR A 290 -31.10 23.61 -11.62
N ALA A 291 -29.87 23.18 -11.88
CA ALA A 291 -29.40 21.84 -11.54
C ALA A 291 -28.07 21.90 -10.77
N THR A 292 -27.90 21.06 -9.75
CA THR A 292 -26.61 20.93 -9.06
C THR A 292 -25.57 20.23 -9.92
N GLN A 293 -24.28 20.50 -9.69
CA GLN A 293 -23.21 19.67 -10.22
C GLN A 293 -23.07 18.38 -9.40
N GLY A 294 -22.69 17.28 -10.05
CA GLY A 294 -22.39 16.01 -9.38
C GLY A 294 -20.89 15.70 -9.39
N ARG A 295 -20.43 14.86 -8.46
CA ARG A 295 -19.05 14.33 -8.43
C ARG A 295 -19.09 12.86 -8.07
N GLY A 296 -18.24 12.06 -8.73
CA GLY A 296 -18.11 10.62 -8.45
C GLY A 296 -16.81 10.05 -9.01
N THR A 297 -16.76 8.72 -9.04
CA THR A 297 -15.70 7.89 -9.63
C THR A 297 -16.34 6.83 -10.55
N PRO A 298 -15.57 6.07 -11.34
CA PRO A 298 -16.06 4.82 -11.91
C PRO A 298 -16.68 3.92 -10.82
N SER A 299 -17.63 3.08 -11.21
CA SER A 299 -18.38 2.18 -10.31
C SER A 299 -19.07 2.92 -9.14
N SER A 300 -19.66 4.10 -9.38
CA SER A 300 -20.37 4.87 -8.35
C SER A 300 -21.68 5.49 -8.88
N VAL A 301 -22.62 5.74 -7.98
CA VAL A 301 -23.87 6.46 -8.29
C VAL A 301 -23.80 7.92 -7.86
N VAL A 302 -24.25 8.83 -8.72
CA VAL A 302 -24.16 10.28 -8.50
C VAL A 302 -25.53 10.94 -8.63
N SER A 303 -25.97 11.58 -7.55
CA SER A 303 -27.24 12.33 -7.49
C SER A 303 -27.10 13.76 -7.98
N VAL A 304 -28.05 14.22 -8.79
CA VAL A 304 -28.21 15.60 -9.28
C VAL A 304 -29.58 16.12 -8.87
N ILE A 305 -29.61 17.23 -8.14
CA ILE A 305 -30.85 17.89 -7.73
C ILE A 305 -31.22 18.95 -8.76
N LEU A 306 -32.35 18.73 -9.43
CA LEU A 306 -33.02 19.70 -10.27
C LEU A 306 -33.99 20.52 -9.41
N ARG A 307 -33.93 21.85 -9.50
CA ARG A 307 -34.81 22.80 -8.80
C ARG A 307 -35.56 23.63 -9.83
N LEU A 308 -36.87 23.66 -9.71
CA LEU A 308 -37.77 24.50 -10.50
C LEU A 308 -38.28 25.64 -9.62
N ASN A 309 -38.39 26.86 -10.14
CA ASN A 309 -38.87 28.03 -9.39
C ASN A 309 -39.71 28.94 -10.30
N SER A 310 -40.96 29.24 -9.91
CA SER A 310 -41.81 30.22 -10.60
C SER A 310 -42.60 31.10 -9.64
N SER A 311 -43.03 32.25 -10.14
CA SER A 311 -43.89 33.22 -9.43
C SER A 311 -45.39 32.94 -9.60
N VAL A 312 -45.76 32.02 -10.49
CA VAL A 312 -47.13 31.58 -10.78
C VAL A 312 -47.30 30.08 -10.53
N ASN A 313 -48.54 29.59 -10.58
CA ASN A 313 -48.82 28.15 -10.54
C ASN A 313 -48.43 27.52 -11.89
N TYR A 314 -47.67 26.44 -11.82
CA TYR A 314 -47.25 25.63 -12.98
C TYR A 314 -47.63 24.16 -12.81
N PHE A 315 -47.65 23.42 -13.91
CA PHE A 315 -47.73 21.95 -13.92
C PHE A 315 -46.60 21.40 -14.80
N VAL A 316 -45.83 20.43 -14.31
CA VAL A 316 -44.72 19.83 -15.06
C VAL A 316 -45.22 18.57 -15.77
N ASP A 317 -45.33 18.60 -17.09
CA ASP A 317 -45.77 17.45 -17.88
C ASP A 317 -44.71 16.33 -17.88
N SER A 318 -43.45 16.70 -18.07
CA SER A 318 -42.34 15.77 -18.20
C SER A 318 -40.97 16.43 -17.98
N ILE A 319 -40.01 15.62 -17.54
CA ILE A 319 -38.59 15.99 -17.45
C ILE A 319 -37.78 14.91 -18.15
N VAL A 320 -37.18 15.24 -19.29
CA VAL A 320 -36.38 14.33 -20.10
C VAL A 320 -34.90 14.62 -19.88
N THR A 321 -34.12 13.59 -19.56
CA THR A 321 -32.67 13.69 -19.34
C THR A 321 -31.90 13.13 -20.53
N GLN A 322 -30.98 13.92 -21.08
CA GLN A 322 -30.03 13.49 -22.10
C GLN A 322 -28.62 13.49 -21.51
N SER A 323 -27.97 12.32 -21.50
CA SER A 323 -26.56 12.15 -21.11
C SER A 323 -25.99 10.86 -21.71
N SER A 324 -24.67 10.71 -21.65
CA SER A 324 -23.96 9.44 -21.86
C SER A 324 -23.84 8.59 -20.59
N LEU A 325 -24.26 9.12 -19.43
CA LEU A 325 -24.44 8.33 -18.20
C LEU A 325 -25.88 7.81 -18.12
N SER A 326 -26.06 6.56 -17.67
CA SER A 326 -27.37 5.94 -17.49
C SER A 326 -28.09 6.49 -16.26
N LEU A 327 -29.33 6.95 -16.43
CA LEU A 327 -30.21 7.30 -15.30
C LEU A 327 -30.62 6.02 -14.56
N ALA A 328 -30.20 5.87 -13.30
CA ALA A 328 -30.53 4.72 -12.45
C ALA A 328 -31.86 4.93 -11.70
N PHE A 329 -32.14 6.16 -11.27
CA PHE A 329 -33.34 6.49 -10.50
C PHE A 329 -33.73 7.97 -10.67
N THR A 330 -35.03 8.26 -10.61
CA THR A 330 -35.55 9.61 -10.38
C THR A 330 -36.80 9.55 -9.49
N ASN A 331 -37.02 10.59 -8.69
CA ASN A 331 -38.26 10.77 -7.94
C ASN A 331 -39.31 11.66 -8.67
N PHE A 332 -39.06 12.05 -9.92
CA PHE A 332 -39.99 12.88 -10.68
C PHE A 332 -41.27 12.11 -11.06
N THR A 333 -42.42 12.74 -10.78
CA THR A 333 -43.73 12.42 -11.36
C THR A 333 -44.42 13.71 -11.82
N PRO A 334 -45.26 13.68 -12.87
CA PRO A 334 -45.98 14.86 -13.34
C PRO A 334 -46.82 15.47 -12.22
N SER A 335 -46.64 16.76 -11.96
CA SER A 335 -47.12 17.40 -10.73
C SER A 335 -47.23 18.92 -10.87
N SER A 336 -48.14 19.52 -10.10
CA SER A 336 -48.28 20.97 -9.99
C SER A 336 -47.33 21.55 -8.93
N GLY A 337 -46.90 22.80 -9.16
CA GLY A 337 -45.98 23.51 -8.29
C GLY A 337 -46.28 25.01 -8.22
N TYR A 338 -45.78 25.62 -7.15
CA TYR A 338 -45.77 27.06 -6.91
C TYR A 338 -44.52 27.40 -6.10
N GLY A 339 -43.81 28.47 -6.44
CA GLY A 339 -42.48 28.72 -5.88
C GLY A 339 -41.52 27.57 -6.23
N GLN A 340 -40.78 27.07 -5.25
CA GLN A 340 -39.73 26.07 -5.45
C GLN A 340 -40.21 24.61 -5.34
N SER A 341 -39.91 23.81 -6.36
CA SER A 341 -40.02 22.35 -6.34
C SER A 341 -38.66 21.71 -6.64
N THR A 342 -38.39 20.53 -6.06
CA THR A 342 -37.07 19.87 -6.19
C THR A 342 -37.18 18.38 -6.50
N TYR A 343 -36.46 17.94 -7.52
CA TYR A 343 -36.41 16.56 -7.98
C TYR A 343 -34.97 16.05 -7.95
N ASN A 344 -34.78 14.78 -7.60
CA ASN A 344 -33.48 14.12 -7.56
C ASN A 344 -33.37 13.09 -8.68
N PHE A 345 -32.31 13.20 -9.48
CA PHE A 345 -31.97 12.30 -10.58
C PHE A 345 -30.62 11.66 -10.28
N THR A 346 -30.59 10.34 -10.10
CA THR A 346 -29.39 9.58 -9.78
C THR A 346 -28.89 8.85 -11.03
N PHE A 347 -27.66 9.15 -11.42
CA PHE A 347 -26.98 8.54 -12.58
C PHE A 347 -25.98 7.49 -12.12
N ASP A 348 -25.88 6.40 -12.87
CA ASP A 348 -24.88 5.36 -12.67
C ASP A 348 -23.61 5.67 -13.48
N VAL A 349 -22.44 5.48 -12.87
CA VAL A 349 -21.13 5.69 -13.49
C VAL A 349 -20.48 4.33 -13.64
N SER A 350 -20.62 3.73 -14.83
CA SER A 350 -20.06 2.42 -15.19
C SER A 350 -18.59 2.24 -14.75
N PRO A 351 -18.15 1.01 -14.39
CA PRO A 351 -16.73 0.67 -14.24
C PRO A 351 -15.87 1.01 -15.46
N THR A 352 -16.47 1.13 -16.66
CA THR A 352 -15.79 1.52 -17.90
C THR A 352 -15.84 3.01 -18.22
N THR A 353 -16.59 3.82 -17.46
CA THR A 353 -16.66 5.28 -17.70
C THR A 353 -15.30 5.91 -17.42
N ALA A 354 -14.77 6.67 -18.37
CA ALA A 354 -13.51 7.38 -18.20
C ALA A 354 -13.64 8.55 -17.21
N PRO A 355 -12.61 8.87 -16.42
CA PRO A 355 -12.55 10.14 -15.70
C PRO A 355 -12.62 11.32 -16.66
N GLY A 356 -13.48 12.30 -16.34
CA GLY A 356 -13.86 13.38 -17.26
C GLY A 356 -15.09 14.16 -16.79
N VAL A 357 -15.60 15.01 -17.68
CA VAL A 357 -16.76 15.89 -17.41
C VAL A 357 -17.94 15.45 -18.27
N TYR A 358 -18.99 14.97 -17.62
CA TYR A 358 -20.16 14.37 -18.26
C TYR A 358 -21.35 15.33 -18.23
N PRO A 359 -21.78 15.91 -19.38
CA PRO A 359 -22.92 16.80 -19.41
C PRO A 359 -24.23 16.03 -19.19
N ILE A 360 -25.11 16.62 -18.38
CA ILE A 360 -26.50 16.21 -18.19
C ILE A 360 -27.38 17.36 -18.68
N ASN A 361 -28.07 17.17 -19.80
CA ASN A 361 -29.05 18.13 -20.32
C ASN A 361 -30.45 17.71 -19.84
N PHE A 362 -31.12 18.58 -19.09
CA PHE A 362 -32.50 18.42 -18.68
C PHE A 362 -33.40 19.25 -19.61
N GLN A 363 -34.41 18.62 -20.19
CA GLN A 363 -35.51 19.29 -20.89
C GLN A 363 -36.79 19.16 -20.06
N VAL A 364 -37.38 20.28 -19.67
CA VAL A 364 -38.58 20.37 -18.83
C VAL A 364 -39.73 20.89 -19.69
N SER A 365 -40.76 20.07 -19.90
CA SER A 365 -42.05 20.51 -20.45
C SER A 365 -42.98 20.87 -19.30
N TYR A 366 -43.58 22.05 -19.36
CA TYR A 366 -44.48 22.54 -18.31
C TYR A 366 -45.61 23.39 -18.88
N GLN A 367 -46.71 23.45 -18.16
CA GLN A 367 -47.83 24.33 -18.43
C GLN A 367 -47.84 25.48 -17.40
N GLU A 368 -47.96 26.71 -17.87
CA GLU A 368 -48.23 27.90 -17.05
C GLU A 368 -49.39 28.68 -17.67
N LEU A 369 -50.33 29.10 -16.82
CA LEU A 369 -51.51 29.91 -17.19
C LEU A 369 -52.39 29.33 -18.33
N GLY A 370 -52.23 28.04 -18.67
CA GLY A 370 -52.96 27.36 -19.73
C GLY A 370 -52.22 27.22 -21.06
N GLN A 371 -50.95 27.63 -21.15
CA GLN A 371 -50.08 27.39 -22.32
C GLN A 371 -48.91 26.46 -21.95
N THR A 372 -48.46 25.64 -22.90
CA THR A 372 -47.30 24.75 -22.74
C THR A 372 -46.00 25.44 -23.16
N PHE A 373 -45.00 25.35 -22.31
CA PHE A 373 -43.67 25.91 -22.49
C PHE A 373 -42.60 24.83 -22.31
N GLN A 374 -41.39 25.14 -22.78
CA GLN A 374 -40.20 24.33 -22.54
C GLN A 374 -39.09 25.16 -21.94
N ALA A 375 -38.35 24.58 -21.00
CA ALA A 375 -37.12 25.12 -20.45
C ALA A 375 -36.04 24.03 -20.42
N SER A 376 -34.77 24.41 -20.49
CA SER A 376 -33.65 23.47 -20.38
C SER A 376 -32.53 23.99 -19.49
N VAL A 377 -31.81 23.06 -18.87
CA VAL A 377 -30.59 23.35 -18.13
C VAL A 377 -29.56 22.24 -18.35
N THR A 378 -28.30 22.63 -18.58
CA THR A 378 -27.17 21.72 -18.62
C THR A 378 -26.39 21.83 -17.32
N THR A 379 -26.14 20.69 -16.68
CA THR A 379 -25.17 20.57 -15.58
C THR A 379 -24.12 19.51 -15.92
N TYR A 380 -23.18 19.27 -15.01
CA TYR A 380 -22.05 18.38 -15.20
C TYR A 380 -21.86 17.43 -14.03
N ILE A 381 -21.59 16.17 -14.34
CA ILE A 381 -21.04 15.18 -13.40
C ILE A 381 -19.54 15.07 -13.67
N TYR A 382 -18.73 15.36 -12.66
CA TYR A 382 -17.27 15.19 -12.72
C TYR A 382 -16.91 13.80 -12.22
N VAL A 383 -16.51 12.92 -13.14
CA VAL A 383 -15.98 11.57 -12.84
C VAL A 383 -14.48 11.70 -12.63
N ASN A 384 -13.99 11.32 -11.46
CA ASN A 384 -12.59 11.45 -11.07
C ASN A 384 -11.91 10.07 -11.02
N TYR A 385 -10.59 10.05 -11.10
CA TYR A 385 -9.80 8.84 -10.82
C TYR A 385 -10.01 8.39 -9.38
N PHE A 386 -9.90 7.08 -9.14
CA PHE A 386 -9.78 6.54 -7.78
C PHE A 386 -8.48 7.03 -7.13
N ASN A 387 -8.57 7.65 -5.95
CA ASN A 387 -7.42 8.11 -5.19
C ASN A 387 -6.76 6.98 -4.37
N VAL A 388 -6.47 5.88 -5.05
CA VAL A 388 -5.74 4.70 -4.55
C VAL A 388 -4.82 4.20 -5.68
N SER A 389 -3.79 3.43 -5.34
CA SER A 389 -2.83 2.88 -6.31
C SER A 389 -2.42 1.47 -5.91
N PRO A 390 -2.02 0.60 -6.86
CA PRO A 390 -1.49 -0.71 -6.55
C PRO A 390 -0.29 -0.61 -5.60
N THR A 391 -0.21 -1.53 -4.64
CA THR A 391 0.85 -1.58 -3.64
C THR A 391 1.41 -3.00 -3.50
N LEU A 392 2.70 -3.08 -3.19
CA LEU A 392 3.30 -4.26 -2.58
C LEU A 392 3.08 -4.20 -1.06
N SER A 393 2.48 -5.25 -0.50
CA SER A 393 2.37 -5.52 0.94
C SER A 393 3.02 -6.85 1.30
N ASP A 394 3.05 -7.15 2.60
CA ASP A 394 3.36 -8.47 3.16
C ASP A 394 4.69 -9.09 2.67
N PRO A 395 5.82 -8.36 2.80
CA PRO A 395 7.15 -8.85 2.44
C PRO A 395 7.51 -10.09 3.26
N THR A 396 7.67 -11.22 2.57
CA THR A 396 7.88 -12.54 3.17
C THR A 396 9.06 -13.24 2.52
N TRP A 397 10.05 -13.61 3.33
CA TRP A 397 11.24 -14.31 2.86
C TRP A 397 10.99 -15.82 2.79
N GLY A 398 11.37 -16.45 1.68
CA GLY A 398 10.92 -17.81 1.37
C GLY A 398 9.56 -17.83 0.69
N SER A 399 8.78 -18.86 1.02
CA SER A 399 7.37 -19.01 0.66
C SER A 399 6.49 -19.01 1.91
N PRO A 400 5.16 -18.85 1.79
CA PRO A 400 4.24 -18.99 2.93
C PRO A 400 4.27 -20.35 3.63
N GLN A 401 4.83 -21.40 2.99
CA GLN A 401 4.96 -22.76 3.52
C GLN A 401 6.38 -23.09 4.01
N ASP A 402 7.37 -22.27 3.65
CA ASP A 402 8.79 -22.48 3.92
C ASP A 402 9.45 -21.10 4.09
N GLN A 403 9.42 -20.58 5.32
CA GLN A 403 9.90 -19.23 5.64
C GLN A 403 11.42 -19.25 5.90
N LEU A 404 12.13 -18.33 5.24
CA LEU A 404 13.58 -18.23 5.35
C LEU A 404 13.98 -17.08 6.28
N ILE A 405 15.05 -17.28 7.04
CA ILE A 405 15.73 -16.23 7.81
C ILE A 405 16.86 -15.68 6.92
N PRO A 406 16.69 -14.52 6.27
CA PRO A 406 17.74 -13.88 5.47
C PRO A 406 18.83 -13.29 6.37
N THR A 407 20.09 -13.63 6.10
CA THR A 407 21.26 -13.04 6.78
C THR A 407 22.29 -12.52 5.76
N PRO A 408 23.14 -11.54 6.14
CA PRO A 408 24.22 -11.04 5.29
C PRO A 408 25.12 -12.16 4.75
N GLY A 409 25.34 -12.15 3.43
CA GLY A 409 26.13 -13.16 2.71
C GLY A 409 25.29 -14.19 1.94
N MET A 410 23.99 -14.34 2.22
CA MET A 410 23.14 -15.28 1.50
C MET A 410 22.85 -14.83 0.05
N THR A 411 22.87 -15.78 -0.89
CA THR A 411 22.58 -15.56 -2.31
C THR A 411 21.31 -16.28 -2.75
N GLY A 412 20.62 -15.72 -3.75
CA GLY A 412 19.41 -16.31 -4.34
C GLY A 412 18.18 -16.38 -3.45
N VAL A 413 18.14 -15.65 -2.32
CA VAL A 413 17.06 -15.73 -1.32
C VAL A 413 15.76 -15.17 -1.90
N PRO A 414 14.69 -15.96 -2.05
CA PRO A 414 13.41 -15.45 -2.55
C PRO A 414 12.75 -14.52 -1.54
N LEU A 415 12.34 -13.35 -2.02
CA LEU A 415 11.50 -12.38 -1.30
C LEU A 415 10.16 -12.25 -2.03
N SER A 416 9.11 -12.74 -1.39
CA SER A 416 7.73 -12.68 -1.85
C SER A 416 7.02 -11.42 -1.35
N PHE A 417 6.06 -10.91 -2.13
CA PHE A 417 5.16 -9.81 -1.77
C PHE A 417 3.75 -10.11 -2.30
N ILE A 418 2.74 -9.52 -1.66
CA ILE A 418 1.39 -9.45 -2.20
C ILE A 418 1.22 -8.14 -2.97
N LEU A 419 0.90 -8.24 -4.26
CA LEU A 419 0.59 -7.11 -5.14
C LEU A 419 -0.93 -6.98 -5.25
N ALA A 420 -1.51 -5.94 -4.64
CA ALA A 420 -2.95 -5.71 -4.64
C ALA A 420 -3.39 -4.74 -5.75
N ASN A 421 -4.53 -5.03 -6.40
CA ASN A 421 -5.27 -4.10 -7.24
C ASN A 421 -6.42 -3.49 -6.42
N PRO A 422 -6.36 -2.22 -6.00
CA PRO A 422 -7.42 -1.59 -5.20
C PRO A 422 -8.58 -1.03 -6.03
N PHE A 423 -8.56 -1.19 -7.37
CA PHE A 423 -9.57 -0.63 -8.26
C PHE A 423 -10.78 -1.57 -8.47
N PRO A 424 -11.98 -1.03 -8.72
CA PRO A 424 -13.18 -1.82 -9.05
C PRO A 424 -13.19 -2.37 -10.48
N TYR A 425 -12.05 -2.32 -11.19
CA TYR A 425 -11.84 -2.82 -12.55
C TYR A 425 -10.51 -3.58 -12.63
N PRO A 426 -10.35 -4.53 -13.56
CA PRO A 426 -9.09 -5.23 -13.76
C PRO A 426 -8.00 -4.29 -14.30
N ILE A 427 -6.74 -4.59 -13.94
CA ILE A 427 -5.54 -3.97 -14.51
C ILE A 427 -4.68 -5.02 -15.21
N SER A 428 -3.95 -4.64 -16.25
CA SER A 428 -3.17 -5.54 -17.10
C SER A 428 -1.75 -5.05 -17.36
N GLY A 429 -0.85 -5.97 -17.75
CA GLY A 429 0.56 -5.65 -18.00
C GLY A 429 1.26 -5.03 -16.80
N VAL A 430 0.95 -5.51 -15.59
CA VAL A 430 1.42 -4.91 -14.34
C VAL A 430 2.88 -5.29 -14.12
N ASN A 431 3.79 -4.38 -14.45
CA ASN A 431 5.22 -4.55 -14.24
C ASN A 431 5.65 -3.87 -12.94
N VAL A 432 6.15 -4.67 -12.01
CA VAL A 432 6.73 -4.25 -10.72
C VAL A 432 8.24 -4.15 -10.89
N SER A 433 8.84 -3.00 -10.56
CA SER A 433 10.27 -2.75 -10.62
C SER A 433 10.83 -2.37 -9.24
N LEU A 434 11.85 -3.07 -8.77
CA LEU A 434 12.52 -2.81 -7.49
C LEU A 434 13.81 -2.02 -7.70
N LYS A 435 13.96 -0.87 -7.02
CA LYS A 435 15.22 -0.13 -6.95
C LYS A 435 16.01 -0.57 -5.73
N LEU A 436 16.77 -1.65 -5.86
CA LEU A 436 17.52 -2.25 -4.75
C LEU A 436 18.60 -1.29 -4.20
N PRO A 437 18.75 -1.18 -2.86
CA PRO A 437 19.77 -0.35 -2.23
C PRO A 437 21.13 -1.06 -2.17
N SER A 438 22.20 -0.30 -1.89
CA SER A 438 23.56 -0.81 -1.71
C SER A 438 23.61 -1.99 -0.72
N GLY A 439 24.32 -3.05 -1.11
CA GLY A 439 24.39 -4.30 -0.34
C GLY A 439 23.28 -5.32 -0.64
N ILE A 440 22.27 -4.96 -1.45
CA ILE A 440 21.25 -5.88 -1.98
C ILE A 440 21.30 -5.84 -3.51
N SER A 441 21.28 -7.01 -4.15
CA SER A 441 21.21 -7.13 -5.61
C SER A 441 20.28 -8.27 -6.04
N SER A 442 19.94 -8.36 -7.32
CA SER A 442 19.15 -9.45 -7.89
C SER A 442 19.51 -9.64 -9.37
N PRO A 443 19.43 -10.87 -9.92
CA PRO A 443 19.47 -11.10 -11.36
C PRO A 443 18.32 -10.39 -12.11
N TYR A 444 17.16 -10.21 -11.47
CA TYR A 444 15.98 -9.60 -12.07
C TYR A 444 15.30 -8.64 -11.10
N THR A 445 15.34 -7.34 -11.39
CA THR A 445 14.65 -6.31 -10.61
C THR A 445 13.21 -6.06 -11.06
N ASN A 446 12.74 -6.72 -12.12
CA ASN A 446 11.42 -6.53 -12.73
C ASN A 446 10.59 -7.81 -12.70
N PHE A 447 9.29 -7.72 -12.40
CA PHE A 447 8.33 -8.82 -12.41
C PHE A 447 7.05 -8.40 -13.15
N LEU A 448 6.64 -9.15 -14.18
CA LEU A 448 5.46 -8.85 -14.99
C LEU A 448 4.29 -9.77 -14.64
N VAL A 449 3.18 -9.18 -14.19
CA VAL A 449 1.91 -9.88 -13.97
C VAL A 449 0.95 -9.57 -15.14
N PRO A 450 0.45 -10.58 -15.89
CA PRO A 450 -0.36 -10.35 -17.09
C PRO A 450 -1.65 -9.57 -16.82
N SER A 451 -2.38 -9.91 -15.74
CA SER A 451 -3.52 -9.14 -15.24
C SER A 451 -3.83 -9.44 -13.78
N ILE A 452 -4.50 -8.49 -13.12
CA ILE A 452 -5.06 -8.64 -11.77
C ILE A 452 -6.52 -8.18 -11.84
N GLN A 453 -7.43 -9.00 -11.32
CA GLN A 453 -8.87 -8.72 -11.36
C GLN A 453 -9.26 -7.54 -10.45
N SER A 454 -10.48 -7.02 -10.64
CA SER A 454 -11.11 -6.03 -9.74
C SER A 454 -11.00 -6.47 -8.28
N PHE A 455 -10.47 -5.60 -7.41
CA PHE A 455 -10.16 -5.87 -6.00
C PHE A 455 -9.29 -7.12 -5.72
N GLY A 456 -8.62 -7.67 -6.74
CA GLY A 456 -7.82 -8.88 -6.64
C GLY A 456 -6.38 -8.63 -6.20
N SER A 457 -5.65 -9.71 -5.93
CA SER A 457 -4.23 -9.68 -5.59
C SER A 457 -3.44 -10.75 -6.35
N TYR A 458 -2.13 -10.58 -6.44
CA TYR A 458 -1.20 -11.53 -7.06
C TYR A 458 0.08 -11.64 -6.22
N GLN A 459 0.63 -12.84 -6.03
CA GLN A 459 1.90 -13.02 -5.33
C GLN A 459 3.05 -12.84 -6.32
N VAL A 460 3.93 -11.87 -6.09
CA VAL A 460 5.18 -11.66 -6.85
C VAL A 460 6.37 -12.06 -5.99
N SER A 461 7.46 -12.53 -6.59
CA SER A 461 8.65 -12.96 -5.84
C SER A 461 9.95 -12.63 -6.59
N PHE A 462 10.97 -12.21 -5.85
CA PHE A 462 12.26 -11.75 -6.38
C PHE A 462 13.41 -12.44 -5.64
N ASN A 463 14.33 -13.07 -6.36
CA ASN A 463 15.50 -13.72 -5.74
C ASN A 463 16.61 -12.68 -5.49
N LEU A 464 16.92 -12.41 -4.23
CA LEU A 464 17.86 -11.39 -3.80
C LEU A 464 19.19 -12.01 -3.31
N ASN A 465 20.28 -11.31 -3.59
CA ASN A 465 21.61 -11.57 -3.03
C ASN A 465 21.92 -10.49 -1.99
N LEU A 466 22.30 -10.91 -0.79
CA LEU A 466 22.63 -10.06 0.35
C LEU A 466 24.15 -10.05 0.52
N ALA A 467 24.78 -8.89 0.45
CA ALA A 467 26.23 -8.80 0.64
C ALA A 467 26.61 -9.17 2.09
N SER A 468 27.80 -9.76 2.28
CA SER A 468 28.30 -10.14 3.60
C SER A 468 28.57 -8.96 4.54
N ASN A 469 28.70 -7.74 4.00
CA ASN A 469 28.83 -6.49 4.74
C ASN A 469 27.51 -5.69 4.84
N LEU A 470 26.36 -6.29 4.50
CA LEU A 470 25.06 -5.65 4.64
C LEU A 470 24.69 -5.50 6.12
N THR A 471 24.39 -4.27 6.57
CA THR A 471 23.94 -4.03 7.93
C THR A 471 22.57 -4.67 8.18
N PRO A 472 22.40 -5.52 9.21
CA PRO A 472 21.10 -6.08 9.59
C PRO A 472 20.07 -5.02 10.03
N GLY A 473 18.80 -5.39 9.99
CA GLY A 473 17.67 -4.55 10.40
C GLY A 473 16.67 -4.27 9.27
N TYR A 474 15.90 -3.20 9.43
CA TYR A 474 14.91 -2.77 8.42
C TYR A 474 15.57 -2.04 7.25
N VAL A 475 15.53 -2.63 6.06
CA VAL A 475 15.98 -2.01 4.81
C VAL A 475 14.76 -1.57 4.01
N THR A 476 14.77 -0.33 3.52
CA THR A 476 13.70 0.21 2.67
C THR A 476 14.04 0.00 1.20
N ILE A 477 13.20 -0.70 0.46
CA ILE A 477 13.29 -0.85 -1.01
C ILE A 477 12.25 0.08 -1.66
N PRO A 478 12.66 1.13 -2.39
CA PRO A 478 11.79 1.86 -3.30
C PRO A 478 11.36 0.98 -4.47
N TYR A 479 10.11 1.09 -4.90
CA TYR A 479 9.57 0.35 -6.03
C TYR A 479 8.70 1.23 -6.93
N THR A 480 8.63 0.84 -8.20
CA THR A 480 7.75 1.43 -9.23
C THR A 480 6.80 0.35 -9.72
N ILE A 481 5.51 0.66 -9.84
CA ILE A 481 4.52 -0.22 -10.50
C ILE A 481 3.97 0.53 -11.70
N SER A 482 4.18 -0.02 -12.90
CA SER A 482 3.54 0.45 -14.12
C SER A 482 2.46 -0.55 -14.56
N PHE A 483 1.25 -0.08 -14.85
CA PHE A 483 0.12 -0.92 -15.25
C PHE A 483 -0.75 -0.24 -16.30
N SER A 484 -1.45 -1.04 -17.10
CA SER A 484 -2.49 -0.58 -18.02
C SER A 484 -3.88 -0.80 -17.43
N SER A 485 -4.77 0.14 -17.73
CA SER A 485 -6.21 0.10 -17.39
C SER A 485 -7.02 0.49 -18.63
N TYR A 486 -8.36 0.49 -18.52
CA TYR A 486 -9.22 1.04 -19.59
C TYR A 486 -8.94 2.52 -19.88
N TYR A 487 -8.35 3.26 -18.93
CA TYR A 487 -7.99 4.67 -19.07
C TYR A 487 -6.55 4.89 -19.55
N GLY A 488 -5.87 3.83 -20.01
CA GLY A 488 -4.47 3.85 -20.43
C GLY A 488 -3.48 3.44 -19.34
N THR A 489 -2.20 3.70 -19.61
CA THR A 489 -1.07 3.32 -18.75
C THR A 489 -0.86 4.30 -17.61
N SER A 490 -0.66 3.80 -16.39
CA SER A 490 -0.33 4.55 -15.19
C SER A 490 0.97 4.04 -14.56
N VAL A 491 1.69 4.92 -13.85
CA VAL A 491 2.93 4.58 -13.15
C VAL A 491 2.90 5.14 -11.73
N TYR A 492 3.01 4.27 -10.73
CA TYR A 492 3.03 4.62 -9.31
C TYR A 492 4.40 4.33 -8.69
N HIS A 493 4.77 5.12 -7.68
CA HIS A 493 6.06 5.05 -6.99
C HIS A 493 5.82 4.98 -5.48
N SER A 494 6.45 4.02 -4.81
CA SER A 494 6.30 3.81 -3.38
C SER A 494 7.54 3.10 -2.80
N LYS A 495 7.45 2.62 -1.56
CA LYS A 495 8.53 1.94 -0.83
C LYS A 495 7.95 0.85 0.06
N VAL A 496 8.70 -0.24 0.21
CA VAL A 496 8.39 -1.34 1.14
C VAL A 496 9.58 -1.55 2.08
N ALA A 497 9.31 -1.83 3.36
CA ALA A 497 10.33 -2.14 4.34
C ALA A 497 10.46 -3.67 4.48
N ILE A 498 11.66 -4.19 4.28
CA ILE A 498 12.02 -5.59 4.50
C ILE A 498 12.88 -5.67 5.77
N TYR A 499 12.85 -6.79 6.47
CA TYR A 499 13.79 -7.05 7.57
C TYR A 499 14.86 -8.06 7.13
N VAL A 500 16.13 -7.74 7.39
CA VAL A 500 17.27 -8.65 7.25
C VAL A 500 17.76 -8.97 8.65
N TYR A 501 17.83 -10.26 8.99
CA TYR A 501 18.28 -10.70 10.31
C TYR A 501 19.81 -10.63 10.41
N PRO A 502 20.37 -10.44 11.61
CA PRO A 502 21.81 -10.59 11.80
C PRO A 502 22.24 -12.03 11.52
N SER A 503 23.47 -12.20 11.04
CA SER A 503 24.09 -13.52 10.86
C SER A 503 24.26 -14.22 12.20
N GLU A 504 23.89 -15.49 12.24
CA GLU A 504 24.21 -16.40 13.33
C GLU A 504 25.68 -16.84 13.22
N GLU A 505 26.44 -16.74 14.31
CA GLU A 505 27.84 -17.18 14.35
C GLU A 505 28.13 -17.86 15.70
N ILE A 506 28.12 -19.19 15.68
CA ILE A 506 28.59 -20.02 16.79
C ILE A 506 30.01 -20.48 16.49
N SER A 507 30.94 -20.08 17.35
CA SER A 507 32.33 -20.50 17.32
C SER A 507 32.64 -21.41 18.51
N LEU A 508 33.75 -22.15 18.41
CA LEU A 508 34.16 -23.12 19.43
C LEU A 508 35.64 -22.99 19.75
N GLN A 509 35.97 -23.24 21.02
CA GLN A 509 37.33 -23.40 21.53
C GLN A 509 37.36 -24.64 22.43
N TYR A 510 38.47 -25.36 22.48
CA TYR A 510 38.55 -26.60 23.27
C TYR A 510 39.93 -26.84 23.88
N GLY A 511 39.95 -27.64 24.94
CA GLY A 511 41.16 -28.02 25.67
C GLY A 511 42.05 -29.03 24.92
N ASN A 512 43.10 -29.51 25.60
CA ASN A 512 44.06 -30.49 25.06
C ASN A 512 43.34 -31.73 24.49
N THR A 513 43.65 -32.10 23.25
CA THR A 513 43.10 -33.29 22.58
C THR A 513 44.03 -34.51 22.64
N THR A 514 44.99 -34.54 23.56
CA THR A 514 45.93 -35.67 23.74
C THR A 514 45.59 -36.48 24.99
N ILE A 515 45.39 -37.79 24.83
CA ILE A 515 44.99 -38.73 25.89
C ILE A 515 45.90 -39.96 25.89
N TYR A 516 46.23 -40.48 27.08
CA TYR A 516 47.09 -41.67 27.23
C TYR A 516 46.26 -42.97 27.22
N GLN A 517 46.80 -44.04 26.63
CA GLN A 517 46.23 -45.39 26.73
C GLN A 517 45.98 -45.80 28.19
N GLY A 518 44.76 -46.26 28.48
CA GLY A 518 44.34 -46.69 29.82
C GLY A 518 43.90 -45.55 30.74
N SER A 519 43.93 -44.30 30.30
CA SER A 519 43.58 -43.12 31.12
C SER A 519 42.21 -42.52 30.80
N GLN A 520 41.65 -41.80 31.77
CA GLN A 520 40.50 -40.91 31.60
C GLN A 520 40.97 -39.45 31.67
N GLN A 521 40.43 -38.60 30.79
CA GLN A 521 40.73 -37.18 30.68
C GLN A 521 39.44 -36.34 30.73
N SER A 522 39.48 -35.21 31.43
CA SER A 522 38.43 -34.18 31.32
C SER A 522 38.71 -33.26 30.13
N PHE A 523 37.70 -33.09 29.26
CA PHE A 523 37.77 -32.28 28.05
C PHE A 523 36.79 -31.10 28.14
N PRO A 524 37.30 -29.86 28.31
CA PRO A 524 36.49 -28.66 28.22
C PRO A 524 36.27 -28.24 26.76
N LEU A 525 35.01 -28.03 26.39
CA LEU A 525 34.56 -27.46 25.13
C LEU A 525 33.81 -26.15 25.44
N VAL A 526 34.35 -25.03 24.97
CA VAL A 526 33.72 -23.71 25.07
C VAL A 526 32.98 -23.41 23.77
N LEU A 527 31.67 -23.16 23.84
CA LEU A 527 30.92 -22.56 22.74
C LEU A 527 30.78 -21.07 22.97
N ILE A 528 30.95 -20.26 21.93
CA ILE A 528 30.87 -18.80 21.98
C ILE A 528 29.91 -18.33 20.89
N ASN A 529 28.88 -17.58 21.29
CA ASN A 529 27.97 -16.94 20.35
C ASN A 529 28.54 -15.57 19.93
N GLN A 530 29.23 -15.53 18.80
CA GLN A 530 29.76 -14.29 18.21
C GLN A 530 28.65 -13.50 17.48
N GLY A 531 27.51 -14.14 17.20
CA GLY A 531 26.34 -13.49 16.63
C GLY A 531 25.80 -12.36 17.53
N SER A 532 25.27 -11.30 16.92
CA SER A 532 24.75 -10.12 17.64
C SER A 532 23.36 -10.33 18.28
N THR A 533 22.89 -11.58 18.37
CA THR A 533 21.60 -11.99 18.92
C THR A 533 21.73 -13.30 19.69
N PRO A 534 20.91 -13.52 20.74
CA PRO A 534 20.91 -14.77 21.50
C PRO A 534 20.47 -15.97 20.65
N VAL A 535 20.95 -17.15 21.03
CA VAL A 535 20.42 -18.45 20.57
C VAL A 535 19.82 -19.22 21.75
N SER A 536 18.86 -20.10 21.48
CA SER A 536 18.18 -20.89 22.50
C SER A 536 18.18 -22.39 22.19
N SER A 537 17.85 -23.21 23.19
CA SER A 537 17.78 -24.68 23.06
C SER A 537 19.03 -25.30 22.44
N VAL A 538 20.22 -24.81 22.82
CA VAL A 538 21.50 -25.29 22.31
C VAL A 538 21.73 -26.71 22.84
N SER A 539 21.79 -27.71 21.96
CA SER A 539 22.11 -29.10 22.27
C SER A 539 23.43 -29.47 21.62
N VAL A 540 24.37 -29.96 22.43
CA VAL A 540 25.74 -30.23 22.02
C VAL A 540 26.06 -31.70 22.28
N ARG A 541 26.12 -32.46 21.18
CA ARG A 541 26.33 -33.91 21.19
C ARG A 541 27.73 -34.23 20.69
N LEU A 542 28.54 -34.84 21.54
CA LEU A 542 29.86 -35.35 21.22
C LEU A 542 29.79 -36.87 21.07
N THR A 543 30.38 -37.40 20.00
CA THR A 543 30.47 -38.85 19.73
C THR A 543 31.85 -39.19 19.18
N GLY A 544 32.30 -40.44 19.36
CA GLY A 544 33.59 -40.90 18.86
C GLY A 544 33.59 -42.42 18.65
N GLN A 545 34.63 -42.91 18.01
CA GLN A 545 34.95 -44.34 17.95
C GLN A 545 36.36 -44.58 18.50
N GLY A 546 36.57 -45.73 19.15
CA GLY A 546 37.79 -46.02 19.91
C GLY A 546 37.79 -45.35 21.29
N ILE A 547 37.81 -44.02 21.33
CA ILE A 547 37.70 -43.25 22.57
C ILE A 547 36.23 -43.29 23.06
N SER A 548 36.05 -43.66 24.32
CA SER A 548 34.73 -43.79 24.96
C SER A 548 34.37 -42.52 25.75
N LEU A 549 33.11 -42.10 25.72
CA LEU A 549 32.61 -41.02 26.58
C LEU A 549 32.10 -41.61 27.91
N VAL A 550 32.58 -41.07 29.03
CA VAL A 550 32.21 -41.50 30.38
C VAL A 550 31.12 -40.56 30.91
N GLY A 551 29.85 -40.98 30.80
CA GLY A 551 28.69 -40.19 31.23
C GLY A 551 27.98 -39.46 30.09
N MET A 552 27.72 -38.16 30.24
CA MET A 552 26.84 -37.40 29.34
C MET A 552 27.50 -37.07 28.00
N SER A 553 27.04 -37.74 26.93
CA SER A 553 27.45 -37.48 25.54
C SER A 553 26.66 -36.38 24.83
N ASN A 554 25.49 -35.99 25.35
CA ASN A 554 24.75 -34.80 24.94
C ASN A 554 24.57 -33.89 26.17
N GLN A 555 24.78 -32.59 25.99
CA GLN A 555 24.59 -31.56 27.01
C GLN A 555 23.77 -30.40 26.41
N THR A 556 22.91 -29.77 27.19
CA THR A 556 21.99 -28.73 26.71
C THR A 556 22.12 -27.43 27.50
N VAL A 557 21.99 -26.32 26.79
CA VAL A 557 22.02 -24.95 27.32
C VAL A 557 20.79 -24.20 26.76
N ASN A 558 19.85 -23.86 27.65
CA ASN A 558 18.55 -23.32 27.24
C ASN A 558 18.64 -21.99 26.49
N TYR A 559 19.68 -21.19 26.77
CA TYR A 559 19.88 -19.84 26.25
C TYR A 559 21.36 -19.47 26.33
N LEU A 560 21.89 -18.82 25.28
CA LEU A 560 23.25 -18.28 25.21
C LEU A 560 23.19 -16.90 24.55
N ALA A 561 23.50 -15.83 25.28
CA ALA A 561 23.32 -14.47 24.76
C ALA A 561 24.37 -14.08 23.70
N ALA A 562 24.19 -12.93 23.07
CA ALA A 562 25.14 -12.36 22.13
C ALA A 562 26.47 -12.02 22.85
N GLY A 563 27.59 -12.49 22.33
CA GLY A 563 28.92 -12.34 22.93
C GLY A 563 29.21 -13.24 24.14
N GLU A 564 28.23 -14.02 24.62
CA GLU A 564 28.43 -14.95 25.74
C GLU A 564 29.10 -16.26 25.29
N ASN A 565 29.71 -16.93 26.27
CA ASN A 565 30.27 -18.26 26.12
C ASN A 565 29.81 -19.21 27.23
N VAL A 566 29.83 -20.50 26.94
CA VAL A 566 29.48 -21.57 27.88
C VAL A 566 30.48 -22.72 27.75
N THR A 567 30.99 -23.20 28.88
CA THR A 567 31.95 -24.32 28.94
C THR A 567 31.20 -25.61 29.29
N LEU A 568 31.26 -26.58 28.39
CA LEU A 568 30.76 -27.93 28.57
C LEU A 568 31.93 -28.86 28.91
N LEU A 569 31.73 -29.77 29.87
CA LEU A 569 32.78 -30.69 30.34
C LEU A 569 32.40 -32.11 29.97
N TYR A 570 33.18 -32.73 29.09
CA TYR A 570 33.07 -34.15 28.75
C TYR A 570 34.18 -34.94 29.47
N GLN A 571 33.90 -36.20 29.83
CA GLN A 571 34.91 -37.13 30.32
C GLN A 571 35.17 -38.16 29.22
N LEU A 572 36.43 -38.33 28.84
CA LEU A 572 36.88 -39.19 27.76
C LEU A 572 37.79 -40.28 28.31
N TYR A 573 37.61 -41.52 27.88
CA TYR A 573 38.45 -42.66 28.27
C TYR A 573 39.03 -43.32 27.01
N ALA A 574 40.35 -43.48 26.99
CA ALA A 574 41.05 -44.23 25.95
C ALA A 574 41.40 -45.63 26.51
N PRO A 575 40.77 -46.72 26.04
CA PRO A 575 41.07 -48.06 26.52
C PRO A 575 42.55 -48.43 26.35
N GLN A 576 43.11 -49.21 27.29
CA GLN A 576 44.52 -49.61 27.27
C GLN A 576 44.93 -50.38 25.98
N GLY A 577 43.99 -51.11 25.38
CA GLY A 577 44.17 -51.81 24.09
C GLY A 577 43.84 -50.98 22.84
N LEU A 578 43.53 -49.68 22.98
CA LEU A 578 43.29 -48.80 21.83
C LEU A 578 44.63 -48.47 21.15
N GLY A 579 44.67 -48.50 19.81
CA GLY A 579 45.88 -48.20 19.05
C GLY A 579 46.41 -46.79 19.28
N VAL A 580 47.72 -46.60 19.13
CA VAL A 580 48.34 -45.27 19.11
C VAL A 580 47.99 -44.58 17.79
N GLY A 581 47.46 -43.37 17.83
CA GLY A 581 47.05 -42.64 16.63
C GLY A 581 45.98 -41.57 16.87
N THR A 582 45.55 -40.92 15.79
CA THR A 582 44.53 -39.86 15.83
C THR A 582 43.12 -40.41 15.58
N TYR A 583 42.23 -40.22 16.55
CA TYR A 583 40.82 -40.63 16.51
C TYR A 583 39.91 -39.40 16.33
N PRO A 584 39.05 -39.38 15.31
CA PRO A 584 38.11 -38.28 15.10
C PRO A 584 36.90 -38.41 16.05
N LEU A 585 36.62 -37.36 16.82
CA LEU A 585 35.35 -37.19 17.52
C LEU A 585 34.45 -36.25 16.71
N SER A 586 33.21 -36.66 16.48
CA SER A 586 32.18 -35.84 15.83
C SER A 586 31.41 -35.05 16.89
N LEU A 587 31.41 -33.74 16.73
CA LEU A 587 30.66 -32.77 17.53
C LEU A 587 29.51 -32.21 16.70
N ILE A 588 28.28 -32.43 17.15
CA ILE A 588 27.07 -31.88 16.55
C ILE A 588 26.50 -30.83 17.50
N VAL A 589 26.46 -29.58 17.04
CA VAL A 589 25.89 -28.43 17.76
C VAL A 589 24.58 -28.06 17.07
N SER A 590 23.44 -28.34 17.71
CA SER A 590 22.13 -27.87 17.24
C SER A 590 21.62 -26.76 18.15
N TYR A 591 20.94 -25.76 17.60
CA TYR A 591 20.39 -24.64 18.35
C TYR A 591 19.20 -24.03 17.62
N ASN A 592 18.32 -23.34 18.34
CA ASN A 592 17.25 -22.57 17.75
C ASN A 592 17.68 -21.11 17.56
N TYR A 593 17.45 -20.59 16.35
CA TYR A 593 17.66 -19.19 16.00
C TYR A 593 16.41 -18.65 15.28
N GLN A 594 15.81 -17.61 15.85
CA GLN A 594 14.55 -16.99 15.38
C GLN A 594 13.42 -18.01 15.11
N GLY A 595 13.31 -19.07 15.93
CA GLY A 595 12.32 -20.14 15.77
C GLY A 595 12.77 -21.32 14.90
N VAL A 596 13.79 -21.16 14.06
CA VAL A 596 14.32 -22.24 13.18
C VAL A 596 15.46 -22.98 13.87
N THR A 597 15.42 -24.31 13.85
CA THR A 597 16.52 -25.15 14.33
C THR A 597 17.64 -25.22 13.29
N LYS A 598 18.84 -24.82 13.70
CA LYS A 598 20.10 -24.92 12.96
C LYS A 598 20.92 -26.09 13.51
N THR A 599 21.84 -26.60 12.69
CA THR A 599 22.80 -27.65 13.08
C THR A 599 24.14 -27.35 12.44
N LEU A 600 25.22 -27.47 13.22
CA LEU A 600 26.61 -27.35 12.80
C LEU A 600 27.34 -28.65 13.20
N GLU A 601 28.18 -29.15 12.31
CA GLU A 601 28.96 -30.38 12.53
C GLU A 601 30.45 -30.09 12.44
N TYR A 602 31.21 -30.60 13.41
CA TYR A 602 32.66 -30.42 13.50
C TYR A 602 33.35 -31.75 13.83
N THR A 603 34.60 -31.88 13.40
CA THR A 603 35.44 -33.05 13.69
C THR A 603 36.65 -32.62 14.52
N ILE A 604 36.76 -33.14 15.73
CA ILE A 604 37.85 -32.83 16.68
C ILE A 604 38.85 -34.00 16.68
N PRO A 605 40.12 -33.80 16.27
CA PRO A 605 41.12 -34.86 16.25
C PRO A 605 41.75 -35.07 17.64
N PHE A 606 41.55 -36.26 18.20
CA PHE A 606 42.18 -36.69 19.45
C PHE A 606 43.37 -37.62 19.24
N ASN A 607 44.51 -37.30 19.83
CA ASN A 607 45.71 -38.14 19.75
C ASN A 607 45.78 -39.08 20.94
N VAL A 608 45.66 -40.38 20.68
CA VAL A 608 45.89 -41.45 21.66
C VAL A 608 47.37 -41.79 21.62
N ILE A 609 48.06 -41.60 22.75
CA ILE A 609 49.50 -41.85 22.91
C ILE A 609 49.77 -43.03 23.86
N PRO A 610 50.96 -43.69 23.78
CA PRO A 610 51.29 -44.81 24.66
C PRO A 610 51.15 -44.43 26.13
N SER A 611 50.82 -45.40 26.99
CA SER A 611 50.92 -45.19 28.44
C SER A 611 52.38 -44.84 28.81
N GLN A 612 52.54 -43.82 29.64
CA GLN A 612 53.84 -43.29 30.04
C GLN A 612 54.27 -43.93 31.35
N GLN A 613 55.49 -44.50 31.38
CA GLN A 613 56.13 -44.86 32.64
C GLN A 613 56.45 -43.58 33.41
N LEU A 614 55.86 -43.40 34.57
CA LEU A 614 56.05 -42.25 35.47
C LEU A 614 56.88 -42.63 36.69
N VAL A 615 57.05 -43.93 36.97
CA VAL A 615 57.94 -44.43 38.01
C VAL A 615 59.17 -45.12 37.39
N SER A 616 60.33 -44.94 38.01
CA SER A 616 61.59 -45.60 37.66
C SER A 616 62.10 -46.43 38.84
N VAL A 617 62.26 -47.73 38.64
CA VAL A 617 62.69 -48.67 39.68
C VAL A 617 64.07 -49.25 39.36
N SER A 618 64.92 -49.44 40.38
CA SER A 618 66.17 -50.19 40.26
C SER A 618 66.48 -51.01 41.52
N VAL A 619 67.33 -52.03 41.40
CA VAL A 619 67.70 -52.96 42.48
C VAL A 619 69.21 -53.10 42.56
N LEU A 620 69.79 -52.97 43.75
CA LEU A 620 71.24 -53.05 44.00
C LEU A 620 71.55 -53.82 45.30
N PRO A 621 72.62 -54.64 45.37
CA PRO A 621 73.47 -55.08 44.26
C PRO A 621 72.75 -56.02 43.30
N SER A 622 73.25 -56.15 42.07
CA SER A 622 72.76 -57.11 41.07
C SER A 622 73.29 -58.54 41.28
N VAL A 623 74.28 -58.72 42.17
CA VAL A 623 74.87 -60.01 42.55
C VAL A 623 74.63 -60.23 44.04
N VAL A 624 74.18 -61.44 44.39
CA VAL A 624 73.93 -61.91 45.75
C VAL A 624 74.59 -63.28 45.96
N TYR A 625 74.85 -63.65 47.20
CA TYR A 625 75.54 -64.90 47.54
C TYR A 625 74.58 -65.96 48.07
N TYR A 626 74.62 -67.18 47.53
CA TYR A 626 73.78 -68.27 48.00
C TYR A 626 74.23 -68.81 49.36
N GLY A 627 73.27 -69.34 50.13
CA GLY A 627 73.51 -69.92 51.47
C GLY A 627 73.78 -68.90 52.58
N VAL A 628 73.75 -67.59 52.29
CA VAL A 628 73.89 -66.50 53.28
C VAL A 628 72.84 -65.41 53.04
N PRO A 629 72.43 -64.65 54.08
CA PRO A 629 71.59 -63.48 53.89
C PRO A 629 72.33 -62.35 53.17
N ASN A 630 71.65 -61.70 52.23
CA ASN A 630 72.17 -60.56 51.45
C ASN A 630 71.28 -59.35 51.66
N ASN A 631 71.88 -58.18 51.85
CA ASN A 631 71.15 -56.92 51.89
C ASN A 631 71.02 -56.38 50.46
N ILE A 632 69.80 -56.24 49.97
CA ILE A 632 69.48 -55.58 48.70
C ILE A 632 68.67 -54.32 48.97
N THR A 633 68.77 -53.33 48.08
CA THR A 633 68.03 -52.08 48.12
C THR A 633 67.24 -51.95 46.82
N VAL A 634 65.92 -51.78 46.93
CA VAL A 634 65.06 -51.36 45.81
C VAL A 634 64.93 -49.84 45.89
N ARG A 635 65.25 -49.13 44.82
CA ARG A 635 65.05 -47.69 44.71
C ARG A 635 63.85 -47.41 43.80
N VAL A 636 62.88 -46.65 44.29
CA VAL A 636 61.68 -46.23 43.54
C VAL A 636 61.74 -44.72 43.38
N LEU A 637 61.84 -44.22 42.15
CA LEU A 637 61.96 -42.80 41.78
C LEU A 637 60.70 -42.33 41.04
N ASP A 638 60.11 -41.23 41.49
CA ASP A 638 59.09 -40.50 40.73
C ASP A 638 59.75 -39.68 39.61
N THR A 639 59.26 -39.87 38.38
CA THR A 639 59.67 -39.15 37.17
C THR A 639 58.54 -38.33 36.55
N ALA A 640 57.37 -38.25 37.20
CA ALA A 640 56.31 -37.34 36.84
C ALA A 640 56.64 -35.89 37.19
N GLU A 641 55.93 -34.95 36.56
CA GLU A 641 55.95 -33.52 36.92
C GLU A 641 55.00 -33.20 38.10
N VAL A 642 54.22 -34.19 38.57
CA VAL A 642 53.18 -34.06 39.60
C VAL A 642 53.26 -35.19 40.62
N PRO A 643 52.96 -34.96 41.91
CA PRO A 643 53.10 -35.99 42.95
C PRO A 643 52.17 -37.18 42.74
N LEU A 644 52.71 -38.35 43.03
CA LEU A 644 52.03 -39.64 43.01
C LEU A 644 51.54 -39.98 44.42
N TYR A 645 50.26 -40.25 44.58
CA TYR A 645 49.64 -40.52 45.88
C TYR A 645 49.41 -42.03 46.10
N ASN A 646 49.37 -42.48 47.35
CA ASN A 646 49.16 -43.87 47.77
C ASN A 646 50.07 -44.87 47.03
N VAL A 647 51.36 -44.54 46.91
CA VAL A 647 52.35 -45.34 46.16
C VAL A 647 52.65 -46.63 46.94
N GLN A 648 52.27 -47.78 46.40
CA GLN A 648 52.50 -49.10 47.01
C GLN A 648 53.38 -49.97 46.11
N LEU A 649 54.51 -50.41 46.66
CA LEU A 649 55.42 -51.38 46.05
C LEU A 649 55.03 -52.80 46.47
N ARG A 650 54.73 -53.70 45.52
CA ARG A 650 54.58 -55.15 45.74
C ARG A 650 55.77 -55.92 45.16
N LEU A 651 56.16 -57.02 45.80
CA LEU A 651 57.28 -57.86 45.40
C LEU A 651 56.84 -59.32 45.21
N PHE A 652 57.08 -59.86 44.02
CA PHE A 652 56.76 -61.24 43.64
C PHE A 652 57.97 -62.15 43.87
N SER A 653 58.16 -62.55 45.12
CA SER A 653 59.18 -63.53 45.52
C SER A 653 58.93 -64.91 44.91
N GLN A 654 59.99 -65.68 44.63
CA GLN A 654 59.91 -67.10 44.28
C GLN A 654 60.48 -67.97 45.41
N PRO A 655 59.64 -68.50 46.33
CA PRO A 655 60.09 -69.19 47.56
C PRO A 655 60.92 -70.46 47.34
N SER A 656 60.91 -71.02 46.13
CA SER A 656 61.76 -72.15 45.71
C SER A 656 63.22 -71.75 45.45
N LEU A 657 63.49 -70.47 45.14
CA LEU A 657 64.81 -69.95 44.78
C LEU A 657 65.40 -69.00 45.84
N TYR A 658 64.55 -68.25 46.55
CA TYR A 658 64.96 -67.37 47.64
C TYR A 658 63.80 -67.03 48.57
N SER A 659 64.12 -66.70 49.83
CA SER A 659 63.22 -65.95 50.71
C SER A 659 63.61 -64.46 50.77
N ILE A 660 62.66 -63.60 51.12
CA ILE A 660 62.82 -62.15 51.21
C ILE A 660 62.12 -61.61 52.46
N SER A 661 62.64 -60.55 53.07
CA SER A 661 62.19 -60.05 54.37
C SER A 661 60.77 -59.46 54.38
N GLN A 662 60.29 -58.95 53.25
CA GLN A 662 58.93 -58.40 53.08
C GLN A 662 58.53 -58.41 51.60
N ASN A 663 57.23 -58.53 51.32
CA ASN A 663 56.66 -58.65 49.97
C ASN A 663 55.72 -57.49 49.55
N SER A 664 55.52 -56.50 50.42
CA SER A 664 54.78 -55.27 50.12
C SER A 664 55.30 -54.13 51.00
N VAL A 665 55.34 -52.90 50.46
CA VAL A 665 55.75 -51.68 51.17
C VAL A 665 54.86 -50.52 50.73
N ASP A 666 54.33 -49.78 51.67
CA ASP A 666 53.65 -48.50 51.44
C ASP A 666 54.68 -47.36 51.48
N LEU A 667 54.69 -46.52 50.45
CA LEU A 667 55.58 -45.36 50.29
C LEU A 667 54.81 -44.03 50.41
N GLY A 668 53.49 -44.07 50.66
CA GLY A 668 52.67 -42.88 50.91
C GLY A 668 52.54 -41.98 49.68
N THR A 669 53.07 -40.76 49.74
CA THR A 669 53.07 -39.81 48.62
C THR A 669 54.49 -39.54 48.17
N LEU A 670 54.79 -39.88 46.92
CA LEU A 670 56.06 -39.57 46.28
C LEU A 670 55.92 -38.25 45.51
N TYR A 671 56.95 -37.40 45.59
CA TYR A 671 56.96 -36.07 44.97
C TYR A 671 57.91 -36.05 43.77
N PRO A 672 57.68 -35.18 42.77
CA PRO A 672 58.46 -35.11 41.53
C PRO A 672 59.98 -35.15 41.76
N GLY A 673 60.64 -36.13 41.14
CA GLY A 673 62.09 -36.32 41.23
C GLY A 673 62.60 -36.89 42.56
N ARG A 674 61.75 -37.17 43.56
CA ARG A 674 62.15 -37.90 44.78
C ARG A 674 62.25 -39.38 44.53
N ALA A 675 63.17 -40.03 45.24
CA ALA A 675 63.28 -41.46 45.28
C ALA A 675 63.39 -42.01 46.70
N GLU A 676 62.61 -43.05 46.99
CA GLU A 676 62.70 -43.81 48.23
C GLU A 676 63.55 -45.06 48.05
N ASN A 677 64.25 -45.46 49.11
CA ASN A 677 65.18 -46.60 49.10
C ASN A 677 64.72 -47.66 50.12
N ILE A 678 64.15 -48.74 49.63
CA ILE A 678 63.62 -49.85 50.41
C ILE A 678 64.75 -50.87 50.64
N GLY A 679 65.27 -50.93 51.86
CA GLY A 679 66.19 -51.99 52.28
C GLY A 679 65.47 -53.32 52.53
N LEU A 680 66.00 -54.42 52.00
CA LEU A 680 65.44 -55.77 52.07
C LEU A 680 66.55 -56.78 52.35
N VAL A 681 66.22 -57.87 53.06
CA VAL A 681 67.12 -59.02 53.21
C VAL A 681 66.63 -60.16 52.34
N MET A 682 67.51 -60.68 51.48
CA MET A 682 67.24 -61.82 50.59
C MET A 682 68.18 -62.98 50.93
N LEU A 683 67.63 -64.18 51.09
CA LEU A 683 68.38 -65.41 51.32
C LEU A 683 68.12 -66.39 50.15
N PRO A 684 69.06 -66.52 49.19
CA PRO A 684 68.94 -67.51 48.13
C PRO A 684 69.06 -68.94 48.67
N THR A 685 68.08 -69.78 48.34
CA THR A 685 68.00 -71.20 48.73
C THR A 685 68.60 -72.13 47.69
N VAL A 686 69.02 -71.61 46.53
CA VAL A 686 69.83 -72.32 45.53
C VAL A 686 71.20 -72.73 46.10
N THR A 687 71.85 -73.72 45.49
CA THR A 687 73.14 -74.28 45.94
C THR A 687 74.28 -74.11 44.92
N SER A 688 74.04 -73.37 43.85
CA SER A 688 74.98 -73.10 42.76
C SER A 688 74.70 -71.72 42.13
N THR A 689 75.61 -71.26 41.25
CA THR A 689 75.42 -69.99 40.53
C THR A 689 74.18 -70.04 39.63
N SER A 690 73.22 -69.12 39.81
CA SER A 690 71.96 -69.07 39.05
C SER A 690 71.44 -67.65 38.88
N SER A 691 70.50 -67.44 37.95
CA SER A 691 69.62 -66.26 37.97
C SER A 691 68.56 -66.42 39.07
N LEU A 692 68.17 -65.31 39.70
CA LEU A 692 67.00 -65.17 40.57
C LEU A 692 66.08 -64.09 39.99
N PRO A 693 64.92 -64.44 39.41
CA PRO A 693 63.95 -63.46 38.95
C PRO A 693 63.24 -62.79 40.12
N LEU A 694 63.12 -61.47 40.07
CA LEU A 694 62.42 -60.63 41.05
C LEU A 694 61.44 -59.71 40.29
N GLY A 695 60.15 -60.05 40.35
CA GLY A 695 59.08 -59.19 39.85
C GLY A 695 58.69 -58.13 40.89
N LEU A 696 58.45 -56.91 40.43
CA LEU A 696 57.99 -55.78 41.25
C LEU A 696 56.81 -55.10 40.56
N THR A 697 55.79 -54.71 41.32
CA THR A 697 54.70 -53.82 40.85
C THR A 697 54.70 -52.55 41.70
N VAL A 698 54.47 -51.40 41.09
CA VAL A 698 54.18 -50.14 41.77
C VAL A 698 52.77 -49.68 41.40
N GLU A 699 51.88 -49.67 42.37
CA GLU A 699 50.53 -49.10 42.29
C GLU A 699 50.55 -47.66 42.80
N TYR A 700 49.86 -46.72 42.14
CA TYR A 700 49.75 -45.33 42.59
C TYR A 700 48.51 -44.61 42.04
N LEU A 701 48.16 -43.47 42.64
CA LEU A 701 47.09 -42.57 42.22
C LEU A 701 47.67 -41.27 41.64
N LEU A 702 47.22 -40.87 40.45
CA LEU A 702 47.51 -39.57 39.86
C LEU A 702 46.64 -38.44 40.49
N PRO A 703 47.05 -37.16 40.38
CA PRO A 703 46.20 -36.04 40.76
C PRO A 703 44.86 -36.07 39.98
N GLY A 704 43.76 -36.32 40.70
CA GLY A 704 42.45 -36.63 40.12
C GLY A 704 41.88 -37.99 40.53
N GLY A 705 42.69 -38.86 41.15
CA GLY A 705 42.24 -40.15 41.72
C GLY A 705 42.29 -41.34 40.76
N SER A 706 42.86 -41.18 39.56
CA SER A 706 43.08 -42.27 38.61
C SER A 706 44.17 -43.21 39.12
N SER A 707 43.83 -44.48 39.35
CA SER A 707 44.81 -45.52 39.71
C SER A 707 45.61 -45.97 38.50
N GLN A 708 46.91 -46.17 38.68
CA GLN A 708 47.85 -46.71 37.70
C GLN A 708 48.65 -47.86 38.33
N GLU A 709 49.19 -48.75 37.49
CA GLU A 709 50.00 -49.91 37.89
C GLU A 709 51.16 -50.04 36.90
N GLU A 710 52.41 -50.02 37.40
CA GLU A 710 53.62 -50.24 36.60
C GLU A 710 54.37 -51.48 37.09
N VAL A 711 54.77 -52.35 36.15
CA VAL A 711 55.38 -53.66 36.44
C VAL A 711 56.82 -53.73 35.91
N TYR A 712 57.74 -54.17 36.77
CA TYR A 712 59.18 -54.28 36.49
C TYR A 712 59.67 -55.70 36.81
N ASN A 713 60.63 -56.20 36.04
CA ASN A 713 61.21 -57.52 36.25
C ASN A 713 62.74 -57.43 36.26
N PHE A 714 63.35 -57.92 37.32
CA PHE A 714 64.80 -57.95 37.53
C PHE A 714 65.32 -59.39 37.56
N SER A 715 66.57 -59.58 37.18
CA SER A 715 67.29 -60.86 37.32
C SER A 715 68.58 -60.60 38.11
N LEU A 716 68.58 -60.99 39.39
CA LEU A 716 69.78 -60.98 40.21
C LEU A 716 70.62 -62.23 39.90
N ILE A 717 71.95 -62.14 40.04
CA ILE A 717 72.84 -63.30 39.93
C ILE A 717 73.12 -63.81 41.34
N SER A 718 72.64 -65.01 41.66
CA SER A 718 73.10 -65.76 42.83
C SER A 718 74.44 -66.42 42.51
N THR A 719 75.43 -66.30 43.39
CA THR A 719 76.74 -66.97 43.23
C THR A 719 77.37 -67.38 44.56
N GLY A 720 78.53 -68.03 44.51
CA GLY A 720 79.24 -68.52 45.67
C GLY A 720 80.06 -67.43 46.37
N LEU A 721 79.89 -67.28 47.68
CA LEU A 721 80.79 -66.43 48.47
C LEU A 721 82.12 -67.15 48.66
N VAL A 722 83.24 -66.44 48.49
CA VAL A 722 84.58 -66.90 48.87
C VAL A 722 85.12 -65.97 49.96
N LYS A 723 85.63 -66.53 51.05
CA LYS A 723 86.16 -65.77 52.19
C LYS A 723 87.39 -66.45 52.78
N LEU A 724 88.50 -66.39 52.04
CA LEU A 724 89.78 -66.93 52.47
C LEU A 724 90.40 -66.12 53.63
N VAL A 725 90.76 -66.82 54.70
CA VAL A 725 91.45 -66.26 55.88
C VAL A 725 92.72 -67.07 56.13
N LEU A 726 93.85 -66.37 56.29
CA LEU A 726 95.11 -66.96 56.72
C LEU A 726 95.10 -67.26 58.22
N GLN A 727 95.33 -68.51 58.58
CA GLN A 727 95.37 -69.02 59.95
C GLN A 727 96.74 -69.61 60.25
N GLN A 728 97.19 -69.48 61.51
CA GLN A 728 98.46 -70.03 62.02
C GLN A 728 99.72 -69.75 61.14
N PRO A 729 99.92 -68.52 60.60
CA PRO A 729 101.11 -68.21 59.82
C PRO A 729 102.37 -68.28 60.69
N SER A 730 103.40 -68.99 60.21
CA SER A 730 104.67 -69.19 60.90
C SER A 730 105.84 -69.20 59.93
N ALA A 731 107.02 -68.77 60.39
CA ALA A 731 108.24 -68.75 59.59
C ALA A 731 109.37 -69.35 60.42
N LEU A 732 109.88 -70.51 59.99
CA LEU A 732 110.87 -71.31 60.70
C LEU A 732 112.21 -71.26 59.98
N VAL A 733 113.30 -71.12 60.72
CA VAL A 733 114.67 -71.11 60.18
C VAL A 733 115.32 -72.47 60.42
N SER A 734 115.90 -73.08 59.40
CA SER A 734 116.64 -74.34 59.51
C SER A 734 117.73 -74.43 58.42
N ASN A 735 118.94 -74.87 58.78
CA ASN A 735 120.06 -75.11 57.85
C ASN A 735 120.29 -74.01 56.79
N GLY A 736 120.15 -72.73 57.19
CA GLY A 736 120.35 -71.58 56.31
C GLY A 736 119.18 -71.23 55.37
N THR A 737 118.03 -71.89 55.49
CA THR A 737 116.79 -71.52 54.78
C THR A 737 115.68 -71.09 55.74
N VAL A 738 114.66 -70.43 55.19
CA VAL A 738 113.45 -69.96 55.88
C VAL A 738 112.26 -70.65 55.24
N THR A 739 111.51 -71.42 56.03
CA THR A 739 110.27 -72.09 55.61
C THR A 739 109.07 -71.37 56.21
N VAL A 740 108.26 -70.76 55.35
CA VAL A 740 107.02 -70.07 55.69
C VAL A 740 105.86 -71.06 55.52
N ASN A 741 105.12 -71.29 56.61
CA ASN A 741 103.94 -72.15 56.62
C ASN A 741 102.71 -71.32 56.99
N GLY A 742 101.55 -71.71 56.49
CA GLY A 742 100.27 -71.15 56.91
C GLY A 742 99.11 -72.02 56.44
N ILE A 743 97.93 -71.80 57.02
CA ILE A 743 96.71 -72.54 56.67
C ILE A 743 95.72 -71.55 56.08
N LEU A 744 95.27 -71.77 54.85
CA LEU A 744 94.17 -71.01 54.25
C LEU A 744 92.86 -71.73 54.54
N ASN A 745 91.93 -71.03 55.18
CA ASN A 745 90.58 -71.56 55.44
C ASN A 745 89.53 -70.64 54.80
N ASN A 746 88.55 -71.23 54.12
CA ASN A 746 87.55 -70.51 53.34
C ASN A 746 86.22 -70.49 54.08
N PHE A 747 85.90 -69.37 54.74
CA PHE A 747 84.63 -69.18 55.46
C PHE A 747 83.48 -68.69 54.54
N GLY A 748 83.56 -69.02 53.25
CA GLY A 748 82.54 -68.72 52.23
C GLY A 748 81.54 -69.87 52.03
N THR A 749 80.73 -69.76 50.98
CA THR A 749 79.75 -70.78 50.55
C THR A 749 80.17 -71.52 49.26
N ALA A 750 81.28 -71.12 48.63
CA ALA A 750 81.87 -71.83 47.50
C ALA A 750 83.40 -71.87 47.56
N SER A 751 84.00 -72.79 46.78
CA SER A 751 85.45 -72.95 46.69
C SER A 751 86.11 -71.70 46.12
N ALA A 752 87.26 -71.35 46.70
CA ALA A 752 88.24 -70.51 46.01
C ALA A 752 88.94 -71.37 44.94
N ASN A 753 89.05 -70.87 43.72
CA ASN A 753 89.66 -71.57 42.59
C ASN A 753 91.05 -70.99 42.27
N PHE A 754 91.91 -71.77 41.62
CA PHE A 754 93.26 -71.38 41.17
C PHE A 754 94.14 -70.67 42.23
N VAL A 755 93.93 -71.02 43.51
CA VAL A 755 94.53 -70.36 44.66
C VAL A 755 96.05 -70.43 44.58
N THR A 756 96.70 -69.27 44.56
CA THR A 756 98.15 -69.14 44.42
C THR A 756 98.68 -68.22 45.52
N VAL A 757 99.57 -68.75 46.35
CA VAL A 757 100.19 -68.01 47.45
C VAL A 757 101.57 -67.52 47.03
N TYR A 758 101.72 -66.22 46.86
CA TYR A 758 102.98 -65.56 46.55
C TYR A 758 103.69 -65.18 47.84
N VAL A 759 104.80 -65.85 48.14
CA VAL A 759 105.64 -65.61 49.32
C VAL A 759 106.85 -64.78 48.89
N ASN A 760 106.90 -63.51 49.30
CA ASN A 760 107.85 -62.50 48.79
C ASN A 760 107.91 -62.42 47.24
N GLY A 761 106.77 -62.68 46.58
CA GLY A 761 106.64 -62.66 45.11
C GLY A 761 106.84 -64.01 44.43
N SER A 762 107.35 -65.03 45.13
CA SER A 762 107.51 -66.39 44.59
C SER A 762 106.19 -67.19 44.71
N PRO A 763 105.60 -67.68 43.60
CA PRO A 763 104.31 -68.38 43.62
C PRO A 763 104.40 -69.81 44.16
N THR A 764 103.42 -70.18 44.99
CA THR A 764 103.09 -71.55 45.38
C THR A 764 101.63 -71.82 44.99
N TYR A 765 101.39 -72.67 44.00
CA TYR A 765 100.04 -73.03 43.55
C TYR A 765 99.43 -74.08 44.48
N ILE A 766 98.21 -73.80 44.97
CA ILE A 766 97.49 -74.64 45.94
C ILE A 766 96.36 -75.44 45.28
N GLY A 767 95.82 -74.96 44.16
CA GLY A 767 94.65 -75.56 43.50
C GLY A 767 93.35 -74.88 43.96
N SER A 768 92.37 -75.64 44.41
CA SER A 768 91.14 -75.09 44.98
C SER A 768 91.11 -75.24 46.50
N VAL A 769 90.49 -74.27 47.19
CA VAL A 769 90.28 -74.29 48.65
C VAL A 769 88.78 -74.30 48.93
N PRO A 770 88.18 -75.48 49.18
CA PRO A 770 86.75 -75.63 49.47
C PRO A 770 86.30 -74.91 50.75
N PRO A 771 85.00 -74.60 50.90
CA PRO A 771 84.44 -74.06 52.13
C PRO A 771 84.80 -74.88 53.37
N ASN A 772 85.23 -74.20 54.42
CA ASN A 772 85.65 -74.77 55.72
C ASN A 772 86.74 -75.86 55.63
N SER A 773 87.53 -75.87 54.56
CA SER A 773 88.67 -76.79 54.36
C SER A 773 90.00 -76.10 54.72
N PRO A 774 90.59 -76.34 55.91
CA PRO A 774 91.85 -75.70 56.31
C PRO A 774 93.00 -76.30 55.49
N THR A 775 93.46 -75.55 54.49
CA THR A 775 94.38 -76.02 53.46
C THR A 775 95.78 -75.46 53.71
N PRO A 776 96.77 -76.27 54.11
CA PRO A 776 98.11 -75.79 54.42
C PRO A 776 98.91 -75.47 53.16
N PHE A 777 99.77 -74.46 53.25
CA PHE A 777 100.86 -74.21 52.30
C PHE A 777 102.20 -74.15 53.05
N SER A 778 103.28 -74.42 52.32
CA SER A 778 104.65 -74.28 52.78
C SER A 778 105.52 -73.77 51.63
N TYR A 779 106.37 -72.77 51.89
CA TYR A 779 107.34 -72.27 50.92
C TYR A 779 108.69 -72.00 51.60
N THR A 780 109.78 -72.48 50.99
CA THR A 780 111.13 -72.36 51.54
C THR A 780 112.03 -71.54 50.62
N PHE A 781 112.74 -70.55 51.18
CA PHE A 781 113.71 -69.72 50.47
C PHE A 781 115.01 -69.54 51.27
N THR A 782 116.10 -69.21 50.58
CA THR A 782 117.35 -68.73 51.22
C THR A 782 117.24 -67.22 51.49
N PRO A 783 117.39 -66.76 52.75
CA PRO A 783 117.38 -65.34 53.07
C PRO A 783 118.70 -64.69 52.67
N SER A 784 118.63 -63.47 52.14
CA SER A 784 119.80 -62.76 51.60
C SER A 784 120.63 -61.97 52.64
N GLN A 785 120.08 -61.72 53.83
CA GLN A 785 120.70 -60.94 54.91
C GLN A 785 120.25 -61.45 56.29
N GLY A 786 121.09 -61.32 57.32
CA GLY A 786 120.73 -61.64 58.71
C GLY A 786 119.96 -60.51 59.41
N GLY A 787 119.31 -60.82 60.54
CA GLY A 787 118.50 -59.87 61.32
C GLY A 787 117.01 -60.25 61.39
N VAL A 788 116.17 -59.29 61.79
CA VAL A 788 114.70 -59.41 61.74
C VAL A 788 114.22 -59.00 60.34
N GLN A 789 113.37 -59.82 59.73
CA GLN A 789 112.82 -59.58 58.39
C GLN A 789 111.31 -59.83 58.35
N HIS A 790 110.67 -59.33 57.30
CA HIS A 790 109.26 -59.56 57.01
C HIS A 790 109.08 -60.37 55.72
N VAL A 791 108.01 -61.14 55.69
CA VAL A 791 107.52 -61.89 54.53
C VAL A 791 106.17 -61.31 54.14
N ASN A 792 106.04 -60.88 52.89
CA ASN A 792 104.76 -60.54 52.29
C ASN A 792 104.13 -61.80 51.69
N ILE A 793 102.87 -62.07 52.03
CA ILE A 793 102.12 -63.25 51.60
C ILE A 793 100.87 -62.76 50.87
N VAL A 794 100.86 -62.86 49.54
CA VAL A 794 99.68 -62.51 48.72
C VAL A 794 98.97 -63.78 48.28
N VAL A 795 97.70 -63.91 48.62
CA VAL A 795 96.82 -65.01 48.21
C VAL A 795 95.98 -64.52 47.05
N SER A 796 96.35 -64.93 45.84
CA SER A 796 95.50 -64.79 44.64
C SER A 796 94.51 -65.96 44.58
N TYR A 797 93.28 -65.71 44.16
CA TYR A 797 92.28 -66.75 43.86
C TYR A 797 91.24 -66.25 42.86
N GLU A 798 90.56 -67.17 42.19
CA GLU A 798 89.35 -66.89 41.40
C GLU A 798 88.10 -67.36 42.14
N ASP A 799 87.00 -66.62 42.00
CA ASP A 799 85.72 -66.98 42.63
C ASP A 799 84.83 -67.90 41.77
N SER A 800 83.54 -68.00 42.10
CA SER A 800 82.55 -68.80 41.35
C SER A 800 82.08 -68.17 40.04
N LEU A 801 82.59 -66.99 39.69
CA LEU A 801 82.39 -66.28 38.42
C LEU A 801 83.71 -66.12 37.64
N TYR A 802 84.79 -66.81 38.07
CA TYR A 802 86.15 -66.69 37.54
C TYR A 802 86.73 -65.26 37.64
N GLN A 803 86.30 -64.46 38.61
CA GLN A 803 86.89 -63.15 38.86
C GLN A 803 88.11 -63.28 39.78
N PRO A 804 89.28 -62.72 39.43
CA PRO A 804 90.49 -62.83 40.24
C PRO A 804 90.53 -61.79 41.37
N HIS A 805 90.79 -62.28 42.58
CA HIS A 805 90.87 -61.52 43.83
C HIS A 805 92.24 -61.72 44.50
N ASN A 806 92.75 -60.71 45.20
CA ASN A 806 94.02 -60.79 45.93
C ASN A 806 93.86 -60.36 47.39
N ILE A 807 94.33 -61.18 48.34
CA ILE A 807 94.38 -60.84 49.78
C ILE A 807 95.84 -60.82 50.24
N THR A 808 96.27 -59.75 50.92
CA THR A 808 97.67 -59.57 51.35
C THR A 808 97.82 -59.67 52.86
N TYR A 809 98.83 -60.40 53.32
CA TYR A 809 99.22 -60.58 54.72
C TYR A 809 100.72 -60.34 54.88
N GLN A 810 101.17 -60.00 56.10
CA GLN A 810 102.59 -59.85 56.43
C GLN A 810 102.95 -60.63 57.70
N LEU A 811 104.15 -61.21 57.72
CA LEU A 811 104.66 -62.06 58.81
C LEU A 811 106.13 -61.74 59.11
N ALA A 812 106.50 -61.61 60.38
CA ALA A 812 107.88 -61.34 60.79
C ALA A 812 108.65 -62.61 61.20
N TYR A 813 109.97 -62.63 60.99
CA TYR A 813 110.88 -63.72 61.38
C TYR A 813 112.30 -63.19 61.67
N THR A 814 113.19 -64.00 62.28
CA THR A 814 114.53 -63.54 62.72
C THR A 814 115.63 -64.58 62.42
N LEU A 815 116.83 -64.11 62.04
CA LEU A 815 117.99 -64.91 61.65
C LEU A 815 119.22 -64.64 62.52
N THR A 816 119.87 -65.70 63.02
CA THR A 816 121.13 -65.67 63.78
C THR A 816 122.32 -66.17 62.93
N GLN A 817 123.49 -65.56 63.11
CA GLN A 817 124.65 -65.67 62.19
C GLN A 817 125.35 -67.04 62.14
N THR A 818 125.01 -68.00 63.00
CA THR A 818 125.71 -69.30 63.13
C THR A 818 125.42 -70.32 62.02
N ASN A 819 124.64 -69.96 60.99
CA ASN A 819 124.18 -70.87 59.93
C ASN A 819 124.88 -70.68 58.56
N LEU A 820 126.04 -70.03 58.52
CA LEU A 820 126.80 -69.77 57.28
C LEU A 820 128.20 -70.39 57.35
N ASN A 821 128.34 -71.64 56.89
CA ASN A 821 129.64 -72.30 56.73
C ASN A 821 130.04 -72.36 55.25
N GLN A 822 131.21 -71.79 54.93
CA GLN A 822 131.83 -71.88 53.59
C GLN A 822 132.99 -72.88 53.63
N THR A 823 132.99 -73.86 52.72
CA THR A 823 134.12 -74.79 52.53
C THR A 823 134.80 -74.51 51.19
N HIS A 824 135.96 -73.87 51.22
CA HIS A 824 136.82 -73.73 50.04
C HIS A 824 137.42 -75.08 49.62
N PHE A 825 137.25 -75.44 48.35
CA PHE A 825 138.09 -76.44 47.69
C PHE A 825 138.72 -75.83 46.44
N LEU A 826 140.05 -75.90 46.36
CA LEU A 826 140.82 -75.48 45.19
C LEU A 826 140.94 -76.65 44.21
N HIS A 827 140.53 -76.44 42.97
CA HIS A 827 140.82 -77.36 41.86
C HIS A 827 141.48 -76.59 40.72
N HIS A 828 142.67 -77.03 40.29
CA HIS A 828 143.36 -76.50 39.12
C HIS A 828 143.11 -77.39 37.90
N SER A 829 142.67 -76.83 36.77
CA SER A 829 143.29 -77.01 35.43
C SER A 829 142.48 -76.36 34.29
N ARG A 830 143.14 -75.45 33.55
CA ARG A 830 142.99 -75.05 32.13
C ARG A 830 141.60 -74.89 31.45
N GLN A 831 141.26 -73.61 31.22
CA GLN A 831 141.05 -72.95 29.91
C GLN A 831 140.09 -73.52 28.84
N ASN A 832 139.00 -72.79 28.61
CA ASN A 832 138.54 -72.16 27.33
C ASN A 832 137.23 -71.40 27.68
N VAL A 833 137.11 -70.06 27.74
CA VAL A 833 137.49 -68.94 26.85
C VAL A 833 136.58 -68.82 25.60
N LEU A 834 135.93 -67.65 25.48
CA LEU A 834 134.92 -67.20 24.48
C LEU A 834 133.52 -67.88 24.54
N PRO A 835 132.41 -67.19 24.13
CA PRO A 835 132.29 -65.79 23.72
C PRO A 835 131.09 -65.02 24.37
N ILE A 836 131.35 -64.14 25.35
CA ILE A 836 130.32 -63.19 25.87
C ILE A 836 130.46 -61.77 25.26
N LEU A 837 131.66 -61.40 24.78
CA LEU A 837 131.95 -60.08 24.21
C LEU A 837 131.14 -59.73 22.94
N ILE A 838 130.62 -60.72 22.21
CA ILE A 838 129.84 -60.48 20.99
C ILE A 838 128.48 -59.86 21.31
N TYR A 839 127.80 -60.33 22.37
CA TYR A 839 126.43 -59.90 22.68
C TYR A 839 126.36 -58.43 23.10
N ILE A 840 127.32 -57.98 23.92
CA ILE A 840 127.39 -56.60 24.43
C ILE A 840 127.66 -55.60 23.28
N VAL A 841 128.53 -55.96 22.33
CA VAL A 841 128.79 -55.12 21.14
C VAL A 841 127.55 -55.05 20.24
N VAL A 842 126.87 -56.18 20.00
CA VAL A 842 125.65 -56.20 19.17
C VAL A 842 124.53 -55.34 19.77
N VAL A 843 124.29 -55.40 21.09
CA VAL A 843 123.27 -54.56 21.75
C VAL A 843 123.63 -53.07 21.69
N LEU A 844 124.89 -52.69 21.85
CA LEU A 844 125.34 -51.30 21.69
C LEU A 844 125.25 -50.79 20.24
N VAL A 845 125.55 -51.64 19.25
CA VAL A 845 125.39 -51.29 17.83
C VAL A 845 123.90 -51.16 17.45
N ILE A 846 123.02 -52.05 17.92
CA ILE A 846 121.58 -51.97 17.63
C ILE A 846 120.95 -50.73 18.31
N THR A 847 121.26 -50.45 19.57
CA THR A 847 120.72 -49.25 20.26
C THR A 847 121.24 -47.95 19.66
N SER A 848 122.52 -47.85 19.30
CA SER A 848 123.05 -46.68 18.60
C SER A 848 122.51 -46.54 17.17
N ALA A 849 122.27 -47.64 16.45
CA ALA A 849 121.61 -47.60 15.14
C ALA A 849 120.15 -47.13 15.22
N ILE A 850 119.37 -47.61 16.19
CA ILE A 850 117.98 -47.16 16.41
C ILE A 850 117.94 -45.65 16.75
N ILE A 851 118.84 -45.19 17.62
CA ILE A 851 118.97 -43.76 17.97
C ILE A 851 119.42 -42.92 16.76
N TYR A 852 120.28 -43.45 15.89
CA TYR A 852 120.73 -42.77 14.67
C TYR A 852 119.63 -42.66 13.62
N VAL A 853 118.84 -43.72 13.40
CA VAL A 853 117.68 -43.72 12.47
C VAL A 853 116.59 -42.76 12.97
N LEU A 854 116.24 -42.80 14.27
CA LEU A 854 115.27 -41.87 14.85
C LEU A 854 115.75 -40.40 14.87
N ARG A 855 117.05 -40.14 14.76
CA ARG A 855 117.62 -38.78 14.57
C ARG A 855 117.73 -38.34 13.10
N ARG A 856 117.42 -39.19 12.11
CA ARG A 856 117.50 -38.84 10.69
C ARG A 856 116.20 -39.08 9.90
N GLY A 857 115.05 -38.88 10.57
CA GLY A 857 113.71 -39.05 10.03
C GLY A 857 112.79 -37.82 10.18
N LYS A 858 113.31 -36.60 9.95
CA LYS A 858 112.48 -35.37 9.87
C LYS A 858 112.57 -34.74 8.48
N LYS A 859 111.94 -35.38 7.50
CA LYS A 859 111.44 -34.81 6.23
C LYS A 859 110.44 -35.78 5.62
#